data_AF-A0A2U3E7J4-F1
#
_entry.id   AF-A0A2U3E7J4-F1
#
_cell.length_a   1.000
_cell.length_b   1.000
_cell.length_c   1.000
_cell.angle_alpha   90.00
_cell.angle_beta   90.00
_cell.angle_gamma   90.00
#
_symmetry.space_group_name_H-M   'P 1'
#
loop_
_entity.id
_entity.type
_entity.pdbx_description
1 polymer ?
#
loop_
_entity_poly.entity_id
_entity_poly.type
_entity_poly.pdbx_seq_one_letter_code
_entity_poly.pdbx_strand_id
1 'polypeptide(L)'
;MQTKRRRASSPFRAAGKGKSCVRPISLRDTWNRRGAGEPILSMALAIRPQWVEGSVRAAGADQQGSLGALEVFGHRPHGAPAGGLLWEGPVKYPAPRPLPESVPAEALGLLAGPEPPTLPLRSSEPPKPARWLRAAQRQHLSRLGVGIPQQPGARYVDFVFTTAPPGCTGSPPTSLTSAATAAASFSQPPRRRRAVPRERLASTPSRCRSREPATSRIGAGLHRSPPFPFPSLPFSFTAPPPSTLLRKPPIMPATERPPQTLYDKVLSHHVVDEKLDGTILLYIDRHLVHEVTSPQAFEGLKNAGRKVRRPDCTLATTDHNVPTTSRKALKDIASFIDEDDSRTQCVTLEENVKDFGLTYFGLGDKRQGIVHVIGPEQGFTLPGTTVVCGDSHTSTHGAFGALAFGIGTSEVEHVLATQCLITKRSKNMRIQVDGELAPGVSSKDVVLHAIGKIGTAGGTGAVIEFCGSVIRALSMEARMSICNMSIEGGARAGMVAPDETTFEYLKGRPLAPKYGSAEWDAAVSFWKSLRSDPDAKYDVDVFIDAKDIIPTVTWGTSPEDVIPITGVVPDPETFATETKKASGRRMLEYMGLTAGTPMEDISVDKVFIGSCTNSRIEDLRAAAHVVKGRRVAPNIKRAMVVPGSGLVKTQAEEEGLDQIFVDAGFEWREAGCSMCLGMNPDILSPKERCASTSNRNFEGRQGAQGRTHLMSPVMAAAAAIVGKLADVRKLAEYGASPHVQARISPSATPRIDERVEEDEHEREMICDQPEDSSPQTNTHAPHTGASAGLPKFLTLKGIAAPLEMANVDTDAIIPKQFLKTIKRTGLGTALFHALRYNPDGSENPEFVLNQEPYRGAKILVCTGANFGCGSSREHAPWALLDFGIKCVIAPSFADIFFNNTFKNGMLPIQIANKADLEAIADEARAGRDVEVDLPAQAIKNSAGDTICRFDVEEFRKHCLVDGLDDIGLTMQLEDKITAFERKMTEQTPWLDGSGYLRRNGRGGKLPVKAVPVPKTNRGEEKKEPLEW
;
A
#
# COMPACT_ATOMS: atom_id res chain seq x y z
N MET A 1 36.53 -28.91 32.78
CA MET A 1 35.93 -29.25 34.10
C MET A 1 34.72 -30.15 33.84
N GLN A 2 34.47 -31.27 34.53
CA GLN A 2 34.08 -31.44 35.95
C GLN A 2 32.74 -30.75 36.29
N THR A 3 31.72 -31.40 36.90
CA THR A 3 31.56 -32.81 37.33
C THR A 3 30.11 -33.19 37.71
N LYS A 4 29.67 -34.42 37.39
CA LYS A 4 28.87 -35.40 38.20
C LYS A 4 27.48 -34.94 38.75
N ARG A 5 26.48 -35.81 39.01
CA ARG A 5 26.49 -37.17 39.59
C ARG A 5 25.27 -38.03 39.17
N ARG A 6 25.48 -39.36 39.11
CA ARG A 6 24.64 -40.52 39.57
C ARG A 6 23.10 -40.42 39.44
N ARG A 7 22.38 -41.47 39.03
CA ARG A 7 22.50 -42.90 39.42
C ARG A 7 22.37 -43.88 38.22
N ALA A 8 22.49 -45.18 38.50
CA ALA A 8 22.43 -46.25 37.48
C ALA A 8 21.79 -47.53 38.04
N SER A 9 21.11 -48.28 37.16
CA SER A 9 20.83 -49.72 37.30
C SER A 9 20.62 -50.32 35.91
N SER A 10 21.22 -51.49 35.68
CA SER A 10 21.21 -52.30 34.43
C SER A 10 20.09 -53.40 34.59
N PRO A 11 19.90 -54.48 33.76
CA PRO A 11 20.86 -55.06 32.81
C PRO A 11 20.38 -55.99 31.63
N PHE A 12 21.35 -56.69 30.99
CA PHE A 12 21.29 -57.92 30.14
C PHE A 12 20.56 -57.82 28.76
N ARG A 13 21.22 -57.96 27.59
CA ARG A 13 21.88 -59.12 26.89
C ARG A 13 20.89 -59.91 25.97
N ALA A 14 21.27 -60.62 24.89
CA ALA A 14 22.40 -60.68 23.92
C ALA A 14 22.06 -61.82 22.88
N ALA A 15 22.85 -62.33 21.91
CA ALA A 15 24.26 -62.16 21.47
C ALA A 15 24.47 -62.69 20.02
N GLY A 16 25.41 -62.14 19.25
CA GLY A 16 25.91 -62.68 17.95
C GLY A 16 26.54 -61.57 17.09
N LYS A 17 27.84 -61.48 16.78
CA LYS A 17 28.86 -62.42 16.27
C LYS A 17 28.51 -63.00 14.88
N GLY A 18 29.22 -62.69 13.78
CA GLY A 18 30.29 -61.70 13.56
C GLY A 18 31.33 -62.16 12.51
N LYS A 19 32.49 -61.45 12.46
CA LYS A 19 33.61 -61.60 11.49
C LYS A 19 33.30 -60.95 10.12
N SER A 20 34.28 -60.44 9.36
CA SER A 20 35.76 -60.54 9.47
C SER A 20 36.48 -59.22 9.83
N CYS A 21 37.81 -59.25 9.84
CA CYS A 21 38.75 -58.19 10.22
C CYS A 21 39.94 -58.23 9.22
N VAL A 22 40.48 -57.10 8.72
CA VAL A 22 41.50 -56.22 9.34
C VAL A 22 42.83 -56.94 9.63
N ARG A 23 43.98 -56.47 9.08
CA ARG A 23 45.12 -55.77 9.77
C ARG A 23 46.32 -55.41 8.81
N PRO A 24 47.52 -54.89 9.23
CA PRO A 24 48.04 -53.59 8.74
C PRO A 24 49.52 -53.66 8.24
N ILE A 25 50.25 -52.50 8.23
CA ILE A 25 51.72 -52.23 8.35
C ILE A 25 52.07 -50.99 7.46
N SER A 26 52.94 -50.01 7.81
CA SER A 26 53.58 -49.60 9.09
C SER A 26 54.34 -48.25 8.97
N LEU A 27 54.34 -47.45 10.07
CA LEU A 27 55.39 -46.50 10.56
C LEU A 27 55.78 -45.16 9.83
N ARG A 28 56.14 -44.17 10.67
CA ARG A 28 57.00 -42.96 10.46
C ARG A 28 56.46 -41.81 9.57
N ASP A 29 56.76 -40.52 9.82
CA ASP A 29 57.23 -39.81 11.05
C ASP A 29 57.01 -38.26 10.94
N THR A 30 57.35 -37.50 12.00
CA THR A 30 57.65 -36.03 12.06
C THR A 30 56.56 -34.93 11.90
N TRP A 31 56.52 -34.07 12.95
CA TRP A 31 56.48 -32.58 12.97
C TRP A 31 55.20 -31.70 12.89
N ASN A 32 54.90 -31.08 14.05
CA ASN A 32 54.54 -29.67 14.34
C ASN A 32 53.24 -28.96 13.83
N ARG A 33 52.27 -28.90 14.76
CA ARG A 33 51.66 -27.70 15.38
C ARG A 33 51.34 -26.41 14.56
N ARG A 34 50.05 -26.08 14.56
CA ARG A 34 49.38 -24.81 15.00
C ARG A 34 50.06 -23.44 14.76
N GLY A 35 49.25 -22.47 14.30
CA GLY A 35 49.27 -21.11 14.88
C GLY A 35 48.80 -19.98 13.94
N ALA A 36 47.86 -19.15 14.39
CA ALA A 36 47.37 -17.98 13.64
C ALA A 36 48.26 -16.73 13.83
N GLY A 37 48.21 -15.79 12.89
CA GLY A 37 48.77 -14.43 13.04
C GLY A 37 48.90 -13.63 11.74
N GLU A 38 48.12 -12.56 11.60
CA GLU A 38 48.47 -11.38 10.76
C GLU A 38 49.59 -10.56 11.46
N PRO A 39 50.48 -9.80 10.76
CA PRO A 39 50.08 -8.52 10.12
C PRO A 39 50.90 -7.97 8.92
N ILE A 40 50.24 -7.07 8.15
CA ILE A 40 50.71 -5.75 7.63
C ILE A 40 52.16 -5.61 7.09
N LEU A 41 52.33 -5.26 5.79
CA LEU A 41 52.84 -3.95 5.31
C LEU A 41 52.63 -3.78 3.78
N SER A 42 52.99 -2.61 3.22
CA SER A 42 52.66 -2.10 1.87
C SER A 42 53.88 -1.84 0.97
N MET A 43 53.62 -1.33 -0.26
CA MET A 43 54.54 -0.83 -1.32
C MET A 43 55.03 -1.85 -2.37
N ALA A 44 55.37 -1.48 -3.61
CA ALA A 44 54.97 -0.37 -4.50
C ALA A 44 55.61 -0.55 -5.91
N LEU A 45 55.06 0.10 -6.95
CA LEU A 45 55.63 0.31 -8.31
C LEU A 45 55.88 -0.99 -9.14
N ALA A 46 55.32 -1.22 -10.33
CA ALA A 46 55.27 -0.44 -11.59
C ALA A 46 56.57 -0.41 -12.40
N ILE A 47 56.54 -0.99 -13.61
CA ILE A 47 57.40 -0.71 -14.78
C ILE A 47 56.68 -1.23 -16.05
N ARG A 48 57.05 -0.71 -17.24
CA ARG A 48 56.41 -0.99 -18.56
C ARG A 48 57.32 -1.86 -19.47
N PRO A 49 56.83 -2.38 -20.62
CA PRO A 49 57.44 -3.52 -21.36
C PRO A 49 58.43 -3.08 -22.46
N GLN A 50 59.01 -4.03 -23.22
CA GLN A 50 59.03 -4.06 -24.71
C GLN A 50 59.72 -5.30 -25.34
N TRP A 51 59.04 -5.96 -26.32
CA TRP A 51 59.55 -6.73 -27.51
C TRP A 51 60.55 -7.91 -27.29
N VAL A 52 60.95 -8.79 -28.23
CA VAL A 52 60.99 -8.90 -29.73
C VAL A 52 60.58 -10.35 -30.14
N GLU A 53 60.01 -10.71 -31.31
CA GLU A 53 60.66 -11.13 -32.60
C GLU A 53 59.62 -11.92 -33.46
N GLY A 54 59.61 -12.07 -34.81
CA GLY A 54 60.36 -11.48 -35.94
C GLY A 54 60.02 -12.15 -37.32
N SER A 55 60.48 -11.56 -38.44
CA SER A 55 60.65 -12.16 -39.82
C SER A 55 59.42 -12.54 -40.71
N VAL A 56 59.47 -12.64 -42.07
CA VAL A 56 59.99 -11.78 -43.19
C VAL A 56 59.65 -12.38 -44.60
N ARG A 57 59.40 -11.53 -45.64
CA ARG A 57 59.25 -11.72 -47.14
C ARG A 57 57.90 -11.13 -47.66
N ALA A 58 57.75 -10.30 -48.72
CA ALA A 58 58.32 -10.13 -50.09
C ALA A 58 57.59 -10.96 -51.19
N ALA A 59 57.24 -10.47 -52.41
CA ALA A 59 57.23 -9.12 -53.02
C ALA A 59 56.46 -9.06 -54.39
N GLY A 60 56.04 -7.86 -54.85
CA GLY A 60 55.61 -7.52 -56.25
C GLY A 60 54.24 -8.04 -56.74
N ALA A 61 53.73 -7.73 -57.96
CA ALA A 61 53.85 -6.53 -58.82
C ALA A 61 52.85 -6.59 -60.04
N ASP A 62 52.33 -5.43 -60.45
CA ASP A 62 51.81 -5.01 -61.80
C ASP A 62 50.56 -5.59 -62.55
N GLN A 63 49.84 -4.64 -63.18
CA GLN A 63 49.05 -4.65 -64.44
C GLN A 63 47.64 -5.30 -64.64
N GLN A 64 46.71 -4.43 -65.12
CA GLN A 64 45.71 -4.55 -66.23
C GLN A 64 44.72 -5.74 -66.31
N GLY A 65 43.46 -5.62 -66.77
CA GLY A 65 42.67 -4.44 -67.20
C GLY A 65 41.46 -4.81 -68.10
N SER A 66 40.48 -3.89 -68.29
CA SER A 66 39.33 -3.96 -69.24
C SER A 66 38.18 -4.96 -68.92
N LEU A 67 36.91 -4.83 -69.39
CA LEU A 67 36.16 -3.69 -69.95
C LEU A 67 34.61 -3.94 -69.95
N GLY A 68 33.81 -2.87 -69.82
CA GLY A 68 32.43 -2.76 -70.36
C GLY A 68 31.24 -3.18 -69.47
N ALA A 69 30.00 -2.79 -69.77
CA ALA A 69 29.51 -1.70 -70.66
C ALA A 69 27.97 -1.49 -70.52
N LEU A 70 27.52 -0.22 -70.52
CA LEU A 70 26.12 0.26 -70.76
C LEU A 70 25.03 -0.22 -69.75
N GLU A 71 23.84 0.41 -69.60
CA GLU A 71 23.24 1.57 -70.30
C GLU A 71 22.37 2.44 -69.33
N VAL A 72 21.96 3.65 -69.75
CA VAL A 72 21.06 4.55 -68.97
C VAL A 72 20.04 5.25 -69.88
N PHE A 73 18.75 4.91 -69.74
CA PHE A 73 17.57 5.71 -70.09
C PHE A 73 16.35 5.17 -69.29
N GLY A 74 15.31 5.93 -68.93
CA GLY A 74 15.09 7.38 -69.05
C GLY A 74 13.74 7.75 -69.68
N HIS A 75 12.68 7.97 -68.89
CA HIS A 75 11.42 8.57 -69.37
C HIS A 75 10.65 9.38 -68.31
N ARG A 76 9.96 10.44 -68.77
CA ARG A 76 8.91 11.23 -68.07
C ARG A 76 7.59 11.12 -68.89
N PRO A 77 6.56 11.99 -68.68
CA PRO A 77 5.50 11.88 -67.68
C PRO A 77 4.10 11.84 -68.35
N HIS A 78 3.02 12.01 -67.56
CA HIS A 78 1.63 12.46 -67.86
C HIS A 78 0.65 11.66 -66.98
N GLY A 79 -0.50 12.18 -66.54
CA GLY A 79 -1.08 13.52 -66.68
C GLY A 79 -2.19 13.77 -65.64
N ALA A 80 -2.83 14.94 -65.67
CA ALA A 80 -3.94 15.29 -64.78
C ALA A 80 -5.29 14.70 -65.25
N PRO A 81 -6.37 14.91 -64.49
CA PRO A 81 -7.34 15.90 -64.97
C PRO A 81 -7.59 17.04 -63.97
N ALA A 82 -7.99 18.19 -64.49
CA ALA A 82 -8.45 19.34 -63.72
C ALA A 82 -9.97 19.52 -63.89
N GLY A 83 -10.61 20.14 -62.89
CA GLY A 83 -12.00 20.57 -62.95
C GLY A 83 -12.33 21.46 -61.76
N GLY A 84 -12.63 22.73 -62.00
CA GLY A 84 -12.92 23.68 -60.92
C GLY A 84 -13.45 25.03 -61.41
N LEU A 85 -14.15 25.71 -60.52
CA LEU A 85 -14.50 27.13 -60.49
C LEU A 85 -14.54 27.50 -58.98
N LEU A 86 -13.77 28.49 -58.50
CA LEU A 86 -14.04 29.94 -58.56
C LEU A 86 -15.34 30.30 -57.80
N TRP A 87 -15.31 31.19 -56.81
CA TRP A 87 -14.85 32.58 -56.98
C TRP A 87 -14.21 33.25 -55.72
N GLU A 88 -13.92 34.55 -55.83
CA GLU A 88 -13.14 35.45 -54.94
C GLU A 88 -13.84 35.80 -53.59
N GLY A 89 -13.22 36.44 -52.58
CA GLY A 89 -11.95 37.19 -52.53
C GLY A 89 -11.45 37.50 -51.08
N PRO A 90 -10.56 38.50 -50.86
CA PRO A 90 -9.68 38.57 -49.67
C PRO A 90 -10.15 39.48 -48.51
N VAL A 91 -9.71 39.16 -47.29
CA VAL A 91 -9.83 40.01 -46.08
C VAL A 91 -8.48 40.15 -45.36
N LYS A 92 -8.20 41.34 -44.79
CA LYS A 92 -6.92 41.70 -44.16
C LYS A 92 -6.93 41.53 -42.63
N TYR A 93 -5.76 41.33 -42.04
CA TYR A 93 -5.53 41.48 -40.60
C TYR A 93 -5.81 42.92 -40.10
N PRO A 94 -6.50 43.09 -38.96
CA PRO A 94 -6.43 44.30 -38.14
C PRO A 94 -5.38 44.15 -37.01
N ALA A 95 -4.68 45.24 -36.69
CA ALA A 95 -3.82 45.35 -35.50
C ALA A 95 -4.63 45.92 -34.31
N PRO A 96 -4.25 45.62 -33.04
CA PRO A 96 -5.00 46.08 -31.87
C PRO A 96 -4.81 47.58 -31.60
N ARG A 97 -5.88 48.23 -31.11
CA ARG A 97 -5.92 49.63 -30.61
C ARG A 97 -6.96 49.75 -29.47
N PRO A 98 -6.95 50.85 -28.67
CA PRO A 98 -6.68 50.70 -27.23
C PRO A 98 -7.89 50.89 -26.29
N LEU A 99 -7.58 50.88 -24.99
CA LEU A 99 -8.43 51.24 -23.84
C LEU A 99 -9.17 52.59 -24.00
N PRO A 100 -10.35 52.73 -23.38
CA PRO A 100 -10.90 53.99 -22.89
C PRO A 100 -10.74 54.13 -21.37
N GLU A 101 -10.42 55.34 -20.91
CA GLU A 101 -10.43 55.73 -19.49
C GLU A 101 -11.79 56.32 -19.08
N SER A 102 -12.10 56.38 -17.78
CA SER A 102 -12.89 57.49 -17.22
C SER A 102 -12.67 57.66 -15.70
N VAL A 103 -12.45 58.91 -15.26
CA VAL A 103 -12.18 59.37 -13.88
C VAL A 103 -12.71 60.82 -13.77
N PRO A 104 -13.49 61.17 -12.72
CA PRO A 104 -13.04 62.10 -11.65
C PRO A 104 -13.37 61.54 -10.23
N ALA A 105 -12.59 61.69 -9.16
CA ALA A 105 -11.92 62.87 -8.53
C ALA A 105 -12.83 63.65 -7.55
N GLU A 106 -12.32 64.39 -6.55
CA GLU A 106 -10.93 64.51 -6.04
C GLU A 106 -10.63 63.40 -4.99
N ALA A 107 -9.95 63.49 -3.82
CA ALA A 107 -9.14 64.47 -3.04
C ALA A 107 -8.39 63.64 -1.95
N LEU A 108 -7.34 64.03 -1.20
CA LEU A 108 -6.31 65.09 -1.17
C LEU A 108 -5.23 64.56 -0.15
N GLY A 109 -3.96 64.97 -0.06
CA GLY A 109 -3.14 65.93 -0.82
C GLY A 109 -1.90 66.35 0.01
N LEU A 110 -0.77 66.71 -0.64
CA LEU A 110 0.52 67.17 -0.05
C LEU A 110 1.36 66.07 0.67
N LEU A 111 2.70 65.98 0.60
CA LEU A 111 3.75 66.86 0.02
C LEU A 111 5.08 66.10 -0.31
N ALA A 112 5.73 66.46 -1.44
CA ALA A 112 7.17 66.43 -1.80
C ALA A 112 8.11 65.18 -1.69
N GLY A 113 9.02 65.04 -2.67
CA GLY A 113 10.22 64.15 -2.71
C GLY A 113 11.55 64.92 -2.48
N PRO A 114 12.73 64.59 -3.09
CA PRO A 114 13.00 63.78 -4.30
C PRO A 114 14.21 62.78 -4.20
N GLU A 115 14.84 62.43 -5.35
CA GLU A 115 15.85 61.34 -5.56
C GLU A 115 17.38 61.74 -5.46
N PRO A 116 18.35 61.25 -6.28
CA PRO A 116 19.45 60.35 -5.84
C PRO A 116 20.88 60.94 -6.06
N PRO A 117 21.98 60.14 -5.98
CA PRO A 117 22.78 59.87 -7.22
C PRO A 117 23.60 58.53 -7.28
N THR A 118 24.53 58.45 -8.24
CA THR A 118 25.10 57.25 -8.93
C THR A 118 26.50 56.72 -8.51
N LEU A 119 26.81 55.50 -8.99
CA LEU A 119 28.11 54.83 -9.29
C LEU A 119 29.33 55.71 -9.67
N PRO A 120 30.62 55.29 -9.48
CA PRO A 120 31.33 54.41 -10.46
C PRO A 120 32.59 53.55 -10.05
N LEU A 121 32.71 52.36 -10.68
CA LEU A 121 33.86 51.67 -11.35
C LEU A 121 35.34 51.58 -10.82
N ARG A 122 35.99 50.44 -11.21
CA ARG A 122 37.45 50.05 -11.26
C ARG A 122 38.08 49.43 -9.99
N SER A 123 39.09 48.54 -10.04
CA SER A 123 39.58 47.57 -11.07
C SER A 123 40.66 46.60 -10.50
N SER A 124 41.00 45.53 -11.26
CA SER A 124 42.24 44.69 -11.24
C SER A 124 42.57 43.72 -10.06
N GLU A 125 42.98 42.50 -10.43
CA GLU A 125 43.61 41.43 -9.62
C GLU A 125 45.17 41.52 -9.70
N PRO A 126 46.02 40.51 -9.41
CA PRO A 126 46.02 39.35 -8.46
C PRO A 126 47.27 39.47 -7.51
N PRO A 127 48.00 38.45 -6.95
CA PRO A 127 47.85 36.97 -6.89
C PRO A 127 48.10 36.29 -5.50
N LYS A 128 48.14 34.94 -5.51
CA LYS A 128 48.62 34.01 -4.43
C LYS A 128 50.10 33.59 -4.73
N PRO A 129 50.77 32.57 -4.10
CA PRO A 129 50.48 31.73 -2.91
C PRO A 129 51.67 31.37 -1.96
N ALA A 130 51.38 30.91 -0.72
CA ALA A 130 52.11 29.88 0.08
C ALA A 130 51.39 29.69 1.43
N ARG A 131 51.16 28.53 2.09
CA ARG A 131 51.63 27.12 2.04
C ARG A 131 52.80 26.72 2.98
N TRP A 132 52.52 26.60 4.29
CA TRP A 132 53.22 25.74 5.27
C TRP A 132 52.23 25.27 6.39
N LEU A 133 52.58 24.34 7.28
CA LEU A 133 52.48 22.88 7.10
C LEU A 133 52.64 22.15 8.46
N ARG A 134 51.61 21.36 8.90
CA ARG A 134 51.64 20.36 10.02
C ARG A 134 51.98 20.89 11.43
N ALA A 135 51.81 20.16 12.55
CA ALA A 135 50.82 19.15 13.01
C ALA A 135 51.10 18.86 14.52
N ALA A 136 50.41 17.88 15.12
CA ALA A 136 50.69 17.25 16.44
C ALA A 136 50.30 18.07 17.70
N GLN A 137 49.92 17.49 18.85
CA GLN A 137 49.58 16.08 19.17
C GLN A 137 48.72 15.93 20.46
N ARG A 138 47.95 14.83 20.52
CA ARG A 138 47.53 14.01 21.69
C ARG A 138 46.62 14.58 22.79
N GLN A 139 45.68 13.72 23.20
CA GLN A 139 44.76 13.88 24.35
C GLN A 139 45.45 13.43 25.66
N HIS A 140 44.91 13.81 26.84
CA HIS A 140 44.42 12.81 27.81
C HIS A 140 43.53 13.34 28.96
N LEU A 141 42.43 12.59 29.19
CA LEU A 141 41.78 12.22 30.47
C LEU A 141 41.60 13.23 31.64
N SER A 142 40.37 13.73 31.75
CA SER A 142 39.46 13.62 32.93
C SER A 142 40.00 13.43 34.37
N ARG A 143 39.49 14.24 35.32
CA ARG A 143 38.76 13.74 36.53
C ARG A 143 38.01 14.83 37.34
N LEU A 144 36.79 14.47 37.74
CA LEU A 144 36.03 14.80 38.97
C LEU A 144 36.30 16.12 39.74
N GLY A 145 35.24 16.89 39.96
CA GLY A 145 35.13 17.92 41.01
C GLY A 145 33.66 18.35 41.21
N VAL A 146 33.13 18.23 42.44
CA VAL A 146 31.73 18.57 42.77
C VAL A 146 31.64 20.00 43.30
N GLY A 147 30.61 20.75 42.89
CA GLY A 147 30.35 22.09 43.42
C GLY A 147 28.94 22.60 43.11
N ILE A 148 28.09 22.69 44.15
CA ILE A 148 26.79 23.37 44.13
C ILE A 148 27.02 24.82 44.58
N PRO A 149 26.51 25.84 43.86
CA PRO A 149 25.52 26.71 44.49
C PRO A 149 24.41 27.29 43.56
N GLN A 150 23.18 27.24 44.08
CA GLN A 150 22.12 28.28 44.05
C GLN A 150 21.56 28.82 42.70
N GLN A 151 20.23 28.91 42.65
CA GLN A 151 19.51 29.88 41.79
C GLN A 151 19.69 31.31 42.34
N PRO A 152 19.40 32.35 41.55
CA PRO A 152 18.06 32.93 41.66
C PRO A 152 17.46 33.47 40.34
N GLY A 153 16.16 33.77 40.38
CA GLY A 153 15.60 34.91 39.63
C GLY A 153 14.83 34.60 38.36
N ALA A 154 13.59 34.11 38.49
CA ALA A 154 12.60 34.29 37.43
C ALA A 154 12.22 35.78 37.30
N ARG A 155 12.04 36.27 36.07
CA ARG A 155 11.28 37.50 35.79
C ARG A 155 10.32 37.24 34.64
N TYR A 156 9.03 37.30 34.95
CA TYR A 156 7.98 37.47 33.95
C TYR A 156 8.09 38.85 33.30
N VAL A 157 7.65 38.94 32.05
CA VAL A 157 7.21 40.18 31.41
C VAL A 157 5.90 39.84 30.72
N ASP A 158 4.78 40.30 31.28
CA ASP A 158 3.46 40.04 30.72
C ASP A 158 3.22 40.86 29.46
N PHE A 159 2.73 40.22 28.39
CA PHE A 159 2.10 40.89 27.26
C PHE A 159 0.59 40.66 27.29
N VAL A 160 -0.12 41.62 27.87
CA VAL A 160 -1.58 41.64 27.90
C VAL A 160 -2.12 42.03 26.52
N PHE A 161 -2.95 41.18 25.92
CA PHE A 161 -3.80 41.56 24.80
C PHE A 161 -5.28 41.38 25.17
N THR A 162 -5.97 42.51 25.36
CA THR A 162 -7.41 42.58 25.61
C THR A 162 -8.18 42.90 24.34
N THR A 163 -9.04 41.98 23.87
CA THR A 163 -10.13 42.29 22.94
C THR A 163 -11.38 41.50 23.30
N ALA A 164 -12.47 42.20 23.59
CA ALA A 164 -13.80 41.63 23.87
C ALA A 164 -14.64 41.55 22.57
N PRO A 165 -15.72 40.73 22.52
CA PRO A 165 -16.49 40.50 21.30
C PRO A 165 -17.56 41.57 21.02
N PRO A 166 -18.02 41.71 19.75
CA PRO A 166 -19.18 42.52 19.41
C PRO A 166 -20.50 41.79 19.73
N GLY A 167 -21.56 42.55 20.03
CA GLY A 167 -22.91 42.00 20.19
C GLY A 167 -24.00 43.07 20.10
N CYS A 168 -25.11 42.72 19.43
CA CYS A 168 -26.37 43.47 19.36
C CYS A 168 -27.52 42.45 19.50
N THR A 169 -28.15 42.29 20.67
CA THR A 169 -29.34 43.04 21.15
C THR A 169 -30.61 42.85 20.33
N GLY A 170 -31.57 42.07 20.85
CA GLY A 170 -32.94 41.97 20.34
C GLY A 170 -33.82 41.05 21.21
N SER A 171 -34.87 41.58 21.83
CA SER A 171 -35.82 40.87 22.74
C SER A 171 -36.99 41.80 23.13
N PRO A 172 -38.15 41.29 23.61
CA PRO A 172 -38.80 40.00 23.39
C PRO A 172 -40.20 40.21 22.73
N PRO A 173 -41.18 39.27 22.83
CA PRO A 173 -42.11 39.37 23.97
C PRO A 173 -42.62 38.04 24.59
N THR A 174 -43.27 38.22 25.74
CA THR A 174 -44.23 37.38 26.50
C THR A 174 -45.20 36.51 25.67
N SER A 175 -45.84 35.43 26.16
CA SER A 175 -45.78 34.67 27.44
C SER A 175 -46.87 33.56 27.42
N LEU A 176 -46.75 32.48 28.21
CA LEU A 176 -47.93 31.80 28.81
C LEU A 176 -47.54 30.81 29.94
N THR A 177 -48.50 30.46 30.80
CA THR A 177 -48.28 29.74 32.08
C THR A 177 -49.33 28.66 32.38
N SER A 178 -48.88 27.45 32.69
CA SER A 178 -49.56 26.47 33.57
C SER A 178 -48.54 25.37 33.90
N ALA A 179 -48.14 25.14 35.15
CA ALA A 179 -48.91 24.65 36.31
C ALA A 179 -49.15 23.11 36.26
N ALA A 180 -48.93 22.45 37.39
CA ALA A 180 -48.79 20.99 37.48
C ALA A 180 -49.96 20.32 38.20
N THR A 181 -50.18 19.02 37.93
CA THR A 181 -50.95 18.14 38.80
C THR A 181 -50.41 16.71 38.75
N ALA A 182 -50.44 16.00 39.89
CA ALA A 182 -50.12 14.58 39.96
C ALA A 182 -51.15 13.83 40.82
N ALA A 183 -51.75 12.77 40.26
CA ALA A 183 -52.48 11.70 40.94
C ALA A 183 -52.50 10.49 39.98
N ALA A 184 -52.04 9.27 40.29
CA ALA A 184 -52.10 8.42 41.48
C ALA A 184 -53.38 7.57 41.58
N SER A 185 -53.28 6.30 41.17
CA SER A 185 -54.18 5.19 41.57
C SER A 185 -53.52 3.82 41.31
N PHE A 186 -54.01 2.76 41.98
CA PHE A 186 -53.36 1.44 42.12
C PHE A 186 -53.86 0.38 41.11
N SER A 187 -53.02 -0.60 40.76
CA SER A 187 -53.35 -2.04 40.87
C SER A 187 -52.17 -2.99 40.53
N GLN A 188 -52.20 -4.19 41.10
CA GLN A 188 -51.35 -5.37 40.77
C GLN A 188 -52.28 -6.56 40.42
N PRO A 189 -51.80 -7.81 40.24
CA PRO A 189 -51.00 -8.34 39.13
C PRO A 189 -51.69 -9.60 38.51
N PRO A 190 -50.99 -10.40 37.66
CA PRO A 190 -51.15 -11.86 37.74
C PRO A 190 -49.82 -12.66 37.70
N ARG A 191 -49.90 -14.00 37.86
CA ARG A 191 -48.77 -14.94 38.06
C ARG A 191 -48.96 -16.27 37.30
N ARG A 192 -47.85 -16.85 36.77
CA ARG A 192 -47.60 -18.32 36.55
C ARG A 192 -48.54 -19.01 35.51
N ARG A 193 -48.37 -20.28 35.03
CA ARG A 193 -47.40 -21.40 35.27
C ARG A 193 -47.28 -22.32 34.02
N ARG A 194 -46.44 -23.38 34.07
CA ARG A 194 -46.18 -24.42 33.02
C ARG A 194 -47.35 -25.40 32.75
N ALA A 195 -47.43 -25.99 31.55
CA ALA A 195 -47.90 -27.38 31.27
C ALA A 195 -47.47 -27.89 29.85
N VAL A 196 -47.39 -29.22 29.66
CA VAL A 196 -46.84 -30.03 28.51
C VAL A 196 -47.50 -31.45 28.60
N PRO A 197 -47.69 -32.37 27.59
CA PRO A 197 -47.09 -32.56 26.22
C PRO A 197 -48.08 -32.83 25.05
N ARG A 198 -47.58 -33.17 23.83
CA ARG A 198 -48.09 -34.33 23.05
C ARG A 198 -47.13 -34.93 21.99
N GLU A 199 -47.36 -36.22 21.74
CA GLU A 199 -46.79 -37.17 20.77
C GLU A 199 -47.42 -37.07 19.36
N ARG A 200 -47.08 -37.80 18.28
CA ARG A 200 -45.92 -38.62 17.79
C ARG A 200 -46.35 -39.19 16.43
N LEU A 201 -45.51 -39.19 15.38
CA LEU A 201 -45.55 -40.18 14.27
C LEU A 201 -44.30 -40.06 13.38
N ALA A 202 -44.02 -41.06 12.54
CA ALA A 202 -42.76 -41.20 11.82
C ALA A 202 -42.92 -41.87 10.44
N SER A 203 -42.02 -41.55 9.52
CA SER A 203 -41.65 -42.44 8.40
C SER A 203 -40.29 -42.09 7.77
N THR A 204 -39.50 -43.12 7.52
CA THR A 204 -38.29 -43.19 6.68
C THR A 204 -38.37 -44.55 5.94
N PRO A 205 -37.46 -44.95 5.03
CA PRO A 205 -36.33 -44.26 4.38
C PRO A 205 -36.30 -44.47 2.83
N SER A 206 -35.13 -44.24 2.21
CA SER A 206 -34.58 -44.97 1.02
C SER A 206 -35.00 -44.56 -0.41
N ARG A 207 -34.23 -44.85 -1.49
CA ARG A 207 -32.77 -44.84 -1.76
C ARG A 207 -32.52 -45.02 -3.29
N CYS A 208 -31.34 -44.60 -3.79
CA CYS A 208 -30.66 -45.06 -5.03
C CYS A 208 -31.20 -44.65 -6.44
N ARG A 209 -30.28 -44.05 -7.25
CA ARG A 209 -29.97 -44.35 -8.69
C ARG A 209 -31.05 -44.01 -9.75
N SER A 210 -30.75 -43.68 -11.02
CA SER A 210 -29.48 -43.51 -11.76
C SER A 210 -29.68 -42.84 -13.15
N ARG A 211 -28.59 -42.25 -13.69
CA ARG A 211 -28.22 -42.10 -15.12
C ARG A 211 -29.15 -41.42 -16.15
N GLU A 212 -28.57 -40.42 -16.80
CA GLU A 212 -28.74 -39.90 -18.18
C GLU A 212 -28.77 -40.94 -19.33
N PRO A 213 -28.99 -40.56 -20.62
CA PRO A 213 -29.55 -39.32 -21.21
C PRO A 213 -30.56 -39.56 -22.40
N ALA A 214 -30.97 -38.48 -23.11
CA ALA A 214 -30.83 -38.29 -24.58
C ALA A 214 -32.07 -37.92 -25.45
N THR A 215 -32.02 -36.73 -26.10
CA THR A 215 -32.68 -36.35 -27.39
C THR A 215 -34.23 -36.26 -27.42
N SER A 216 -34.94 -35.64 -28.40
CA SER A 216 -34.58 -35.13 -29.74
C SER A 216 -35.34 -33.84 -30.18
N ARG A 217 -35.64 -33.65 -31.48
CA ARG A 217 -35.91 -32.38 -32.21
C ARG A 217 -37.37 -32.17 -32.71
N ILE A 218 -37.80 -30.90 -32.80
CA ILE A 218 -38.67 -30.25 -33.83
C ILE A 218 -40.15 -30.71 -34.01
N GLY A 219 -41.07 -29.73 -34.15
CA GLY A 219 -42.46 -29.91 -34.67
C GLY A 219 -43.31 -28.61 -34.60
N ALA A 220 -44.30 -28.42 -35.49
CA ALA A 220 -45.13 -27.19 -35.55
C ALA A 220 -46.55 -27.39 -36.19
N GLY A 221 -47.52 -26.51 -35.84
CA GLY A 221 -48.93 -26.45 -36.34
C GLY A 221 -49.91 -26.02 -35.22
N LEU A 222 -50.80 -25.00 -35.35
CA LEU A 222 -52.06 -24.86 -36.14
C LEU A 222 -53.22 -25.76 -35.60
N HIS A 223 -54.50 -25.37 -35.44
CA HIS A 223 -55.29 -24.21 -35.92
C HIS A 223 -56.72 -24.09 -35.24
N ARG A 224 -57.31 -22.86 -35.09
CA ARG A 224 -58.78 -22.45 -35.01
C ARG A 224 -59.66 -23.00 -33.83
N SER A 225 -60.67 -22.32 -33.20
CA SER A 225 -61.63 -21.19 -33.45
C SER A 225 -62.92 -21.57 -34.22
N PRO A 226 -64.12 -20.89 -34.10
CA PRO A 226 -64.61 -19.70 -33.33
C PRO A 226 -65.83 -20.09 -32.38
N PRO A 227 -67.08 -19.50 -32.30
CA PRO A 227 -67.67 -18.13 -32.47
C PRO A 227 -68.75 -17.61 -31.43
N PHE A 228 -68.84 -16.28 -31.23
CA PHE A 228 -69.98 -15.28 -31.28
C PHE A 228 -71.49 -15.59 -30.99
N PRO A 229 -72.36 -14.60 -30.54
CA PRO A 229 -72.66 -13.31 -31.23
C PRO A 229 -73.00 -12.00 -30.42
N PHE A 230 -73.42 -10.97 -31.18
CA PHE A 230 -73.69 -9.50 -30.94
C PHE A 230 -75.16 -9.19 -30.49
N PRO A 231 -75.73 -7.93 -30.37
CA PRO A 231 -75.44 -6.60 -31.00
C PRO A 231 -75.66 -5.32 -30.11
N SER A 232 -76.03 -4.13 -30.65
CA SER A 232 -75.13 -3.06 -31.19
C SER A 232 -75.87 -1.73 -31.60
N LEU A 233 -75.15 -0.60 -31.74
CA LEU A 233 -75.43 0.61 -32.60
C LEU A 233 -76.52 1.65 -32.13
N PRO A 234 -76.67 2.89 -32.73
CA PRO A 234 -76.17 3.36 -34.05
C PRO A 234 -75.70 4.85 -34.25
N PHE A 235 -75.12 5.10 -35.45
CA PHE A 235 -74.97 6.37 -36.24
C PHE A 235 -74.24 7.61 -35.63
N SER A 236 -73.38 8.37 -36.33
CA SER A 236 -72.72 8.28 -37.68
C SER A 236 -71.52 9.29 -37.71
N PHE A 237 -70.84 9.74 -38.77
CA PHE A 237 -70.87 9.56 -40.25
C PHE A 237 -69.50 9.95 -40.88
N THR A 238 -69.19 9.47 -42.09
CA THR A 238 -68.12 9.91 -43.04
C THR A 238 -66.64 9.81 -42.62
N ALA A 239 -65.76 9.48 -43.57
CA ALA A 239 -64.30 9.37 -43.40
C ALA A 239 -63.56 9.75 -44.70
N PRO A 240 -62.31 10.26 -44.60
CA PRO A 240 -61.20 9.62 -45.34
C PRO A 240 -59.88 9.60 -44.49
N PRO A 241 -58.69 9.52 -45.11
CA PRO A 241 -57.78 8.37 -45.12
C PRO A 241 -56.81 8.28 -43.92
N PRO A 242 -56.08 7.16 -43.73
CA PRO A 242 -55.33 6.91 -42.49
C PRO A 242 -53.99 7.66 -42.43
N SER A 243 -53.70 8.28 -41.28
CA SER A 243 -52.35 8.69 -40.89
C SER A 243 -52.09 8.45 -39.41
N THR A 244 -50.85 8.08 -39.10
CA THR A 244 -50.28 7.84 -37.78
C THR A 244 -50.46 9.01 -36.81
N LEU A 245 -50.92 8.75 -35.57
CA LEU A 245 -50.38 9.31 -34.31
C LEU A 245 -51.17 8.85 -33.07
N LEU A 246 -50.96 7.59 -32.63
CA LEU A 246 -51.29 7.21 -31.26
C LEU A 246 -50.22 7.79 -30.32
N ARG A 247 -50.56 8.83 -29.57
CA ARG A 247 -49.69 9.38 -28.52
C ARG A 247 -49.33 8.27 -27.53
N LYS A 248 -48.03 8.08 -27.28
CA LYS A 248 -47.58 7.38 -26.07
C LYS A 248 -48.13 8.13 -24.83
N PRO A 249 -48.43 7.44 -23.72
CA PRO A 249 -48.62 8.13 -22.45
C PRO A 249 -47.37 8.99 -22.15
N PRO A 250 -47.51 10.10 -21.41
CA PRO A 250 -46.36 10.93 -21.07
C PRO A 250 -45.32 10.08 -20.36
N ILE A 251 -44.14 9.97 -20.95
CA ILE A 251 -42.96 9.45 -20.27
C ILE A 251 -42.68 10.48 -19.18
N MET A 252 -43.01 10.13 -17.93
CA MET A 252 -42.45 10.80 -16.76
C MET A 252 -40.95 10.86 -17.01
N PRO A 253 -40.31 12.05 -17.07
CA PRO A 253 -38.87 12.11 -17.29
C PRO A 253 -38.23 11.28 -16.18
N ALA A 254 -37.38 10.31 -16.57
CA ALA A 254 -36.54 9.64 -15.60
C ALA A 254 -35.79 10.75 -14.87
N THR A 255 -35.90 10.80 -13.54
CA THR A 255 -35.25 11.83 -12.72
C THR A 255 -33.77 11.85 -13.08
N GLU A 256 -33.36 12.89 -13.80
CA GLU A 256 -32.04 12.96 -14.40
C GLU A 256 -31.02 12.91 -13.27
N ARG A 257 -30.21 11.85 -13.26
CA ARG A 257 -29.14 11.71 -12.27
C ARG A 257 -28.16 12.86 -12.52
N PRO A 258 -27.74 13.59 -11.49
CA PRO A 258 -26.72 14.63 -11.67
C PRO A 258 -25.46 14.00 -12.26
N PRO A 259 -24.77 14.66 -13.21
CA PRO A 259 -23.56 14.14 -13.83
C PRO A 259 -22.54 13.64 -12.81
N GLN A 260 -22.13 12.38 -12.95
CA GLN A 260 -21.32 11.64 -11.97
C GLN A 260 -19.86 11.53 -12.44
N THR A 261 -18.90 11.67 -11.50
CA THR A 261 -17.51 11.29 -11.78
C THR A 261 -17.35 9.77 -11.85
N LEU A 262 -16.20 9.31 -12.36
CA LEU A 262 -15.77 7.92 -12.31
C LEU A 262 -15.78 7.38 -10.86
N TYR A 263 -15.33 8.19 -9.90
CA TYR A 263 -15.40 7.84 -8.48
C TYR A 263 -16.84 7.69 -7.99
N ASP A 264 -17.72 8.66 -8.28
CA ASP A 264 -19.12 8.62 -7.85
C ASP A 264 -19.85 7.40 -8.42
N LYS A 265 -19.62 7.07 -9.69
CA LYS A 265 -20.18 5.89 -10.36
C LYS A 265 -19.73 4.61 -9.67
N VAL A 266 -18.41 4.39 -9.56
CA VAL A 266 -17.84 3.19 -8.95
C VAL A 266 -18.26 3.06 -7.48
N LEU A 267 -18.19 4.14 -6.70
CA LEU A 267 -18.66 4.13 -5.31
C LEU A 267 -20.14 3.76 -5.22
N SER A 268 -21.02 4.37 -6.02
CA SER A 268 -22.47 4.14 -5.97
C SER A 268 -22.89 2.71 -6.33
N HIS A 269 -22.07 1.99 -7.09
CA HIS A 269 -22.33 0.58 -7.40
C HIS A 269 -22.07 -0.35 -6.19
N HIS A 270 -21.18 0.03 -5.27
CA HIS A 270 -20.66 -0.80 -4.17
C HIS A 270 -21.17 -0.43 -2.77
N VAL A 271 -22.12 0.50 -2.65
CA VAL A 271 -22.82 0.79 -1.39
C VAL A 271 -23.76 -0.37 -1.04
N VAL A 272 -23.48 -1.06 0.07
CA VAL A 272 -24.36 -2.07 0.68
C VAL A 272 -25.40 -1.40 1.58
N ASP A 273 -24.99 -0.36 2.30
CA ASP A 273 -25.83 0.40 3.23
C ASP A 273 -25.28 1.83 3.38
N GLU A 274 -26.14 2.82 3.58
CA GLU A 274 -25.75 4.21 3.84
C GLU A 274 -26.61 4.81 4.95
N LYS A 275 -25.95 5.34 5.98
CA LYS A 275 -26.59 5.99 7.13
C LYS A 275 -26.81 7.48 6.86
N LEU A 276 -27.76 8.08 7.59
CA LEU A 276 -28.12 9.49 7.48
C LEU A 276 -26.98 10.48 7.79
N ASP A 277 -25.89 10.02 8.42
CA ASP A 277 -24.69 10.81 8.70
C ASP A 277 -23.61 10.71 7.59
N GLY A 278 -23.92 10.06 6.46
CA GLY A 278 -23.00 9.80 5.36
C GLY A 278 -21.98 8.69 5.64
N THR A 279 -22.19 7.87 6.68
CA THR A 279 -21.43 6.62 6.87
C THR A 279 -21.95 5.53 5.93
N ILE A 280 -21.05 4.97 5.13
CA ILE A 280 -21.30 3.95 4.11
C ILE A 280 -20.71 2.61 4.56
N LEU A 281 -21.47 1.52 4.38
CA LEU A 281 -20.92 0.18 4.28
C LEU A 281 -20.59 -0.10 2.80
N LEU A 282 -19.31 -0.16 2.48
CA LEU A 282 -18.76 -0.38 1.14
C LEU A 282 -18.40 -1.85 0.97
N TYR A 283 -18.97 -2.52 -0.05
CA TYR A 283 -18.54 -3.86 -0.46
C TYR A 283 -17.15 -3.80 -1.12
N ILE A 284 -16.37 -4.88 -0.98
CA ILE A 284 -15.01 -5.00 -1.50
C ILE A 284 -14.93 -6.18 -2.49
N ASP A 285 -14.72 -5.92 -3.78
CA ASP A 285 -14.68 -7.00 -4.79
C ASP A 285 -13.38 -7.80 -4.74
N ARG A 286 -12.27 -7.18 -4.33
CA ARG A 286 -10.92 -7.74 -4.45
C ARG A 286 -10.06 -7.39 -3.23
N HIS A 287 -9.56 -8.40 -2.53
CA HIS A 287 -8.62 -8.25 -1.42
C HIS A 287 -7.26 -8.85 -1.81
N LEU A 288 -6.20 -8.04 -1.71
CA LEU A 288 -4.82 -8.47 -1.83
C LEU A 288 -4.17 -8.57 -0.44
N VAL A 289 -3.31 -9.56 -0.24
CA VAL A 289 -2.73 -9.90 1.07
C VAL A 289 -1.23 -10.15 0.93
N HIS A 290 -0.43 -9.69 1.90
CA HIS A 290 1.03 -9.85 1.95
C HIS A 290 1.51 -10.01 3.40
N GLU A 291 2.76 -10.44 3.59
CA GLU A 291 3.22 -11.02 4.86
C GLU A 291 3.43 -10.02 6.02
N VAL A 292 3.47 -8.71 5.74
CA VAL A 292 3.81 -7.69 6.75
C VAL A 292 2.62 -7.35 7.66
N THR A 293 1.43 -7.22 7.08
CA THR A 293 0.25 -6.63 7.75
C THR A 293 -0.90 -7.61 7.97
N SER A 294 -0.84 -8.79 7.37
CA SER A 294 -1.86 -9.84 7.50
C SER A 294 -1.71 -10.82 8.68
N PRO A 295 -0.51 -11.14 9.23
CA PRO A 295 -0.38 -12.14 10.30
C PRO A 295 -1.26 -11.84 11.51
N GLN A 296 -1.28 -10.58 11.96
CA GLN A 296 -2.07 -10.13 13.09
C GLN A 296 -3.57 -10.07 12.75
N ALA A 297 -3.95 -9.90 11.48
CA ALA A 297 -5.34 -9.99 11.03
C ALA A 297 -5.85 -11.45 11.06
N PHE A 298 -5.06 -12.39 10.56
CA PHE A 298 -5.36 -13.82 10.66
C PHE A 298 -5.35 -14.34 12.11
N GLU A 299 -4.46 -13.82 12.97
CA GLU A 299 -4.50 -14.07 14.42
C GLU A 299 -5.83 -13.57 15.04
N GLY A 300 -6.30 -12.39 14.63
CA GLY A 300 -7.61 -11.85 15.02
C GLY A 300 -8.77 -12.78 14.65
N LEU A 301 -8.82 -13.24 13.39
CA LEU A 301 -9.82 -14.21 12.93
C LEU A 301 -9.77 -15.51 13.73
N LYS A 302 -8.57 -16.07 13.95
CA LYS A 302 -8.37 -17.30 14.74
C LYS A 302 -8.87 -17.13 16.17
N ASN A 303 -8.54 -16.03 16.83
CA ASN A 303 -8.96 -15.73 18.20
C ASN A 303 -10.48 -15.51 18.33
N ALA A 304 -11.10 -14.88 17.33
CA ALA A 304 -12.55 -14.64 17.27
C ALA A 304 -13.36 -15.83 16.70
N GLY A 305 -12.70 -16.95 16.34
CA GLY A 305 -13.36 -18.12 15.72
C GLY A 305 -13.95 -17.84 14.33
N ARG A 306 -13.50 -16.79 13.66
CA ARG A 306 -13.98 -16.31 12.36
C ARG A 306 -13.34 -17.04 11.19
N LYS A 307 -13.95 -16.93 10.02
CA LYS A 307 -13.45 -17.44 8.74
C LYS A 307 -13.33 -16.30 7.74
N VAL A 308 -12.55 -16.51 6.68
CA VAL A 308 -12.56 -15.62 5.52
C VAL A 308 -13.87 -15.80 4.76
N ARG A 309 -14.61 -14.70 4.49
CA ARG A 309 -15.92 -14.72 3.82
C ARG A 309 -15.80 -15.09 2.34
N ARG A 310 -14.86 -14.46 1.62
CA ARG A 310 -14.61 -14.69 0.19
C ARG A 310 -13.15 -15.10 -0.09
N PRO A 311 -12.75 -16.36 0.19
CA PRO A 311 -11.45 -16.89 -0.20
C PRO A 311 -11.16 -16.80 -1.71
N ASP A 312 -12.23 -16.77 -2.51
CA ASP A 312 -12.21 -16.62 -3.97
C ASP A 312 -11.93 -15.18 -4.44
N CYS A 313 -12.26 -14.18 -3.62
CA CYS A 313 -11.92 -12.77 -3.84
C CYS A 313 -10.66 -12.32 -3.09
N THR A 314 -9.87 -13.27 -2.56
CA THR A 314 -8.68 -13.02 -1.73
C THR A 314 -7.44 -13.67 -2.35
N LEU A 315 -6.43 -12.86 -2.71
CA LEU A 315 -5.15 -13.32 -3.27
C LEU A 315 -3.98 -12.89 -2.37
N ALA A 316 -3.13 -13.85 -2.02
CA ALA A 316 -1.91 -13.63 -1.24
C ALA A 316 -0.63 -13.73 -2.09
N THR A 317 0.42 -12.99 -1.72
CA THR A 317 1.80 -13.22 -2.17
C THR A 317 2.79 -12.80 -1.07
N THR A 318 4.09 -12.92 -1.33
CA THR A 318 5.15 -12.54 -0.38
C THR A 318 6.18 -11.69 -1.11
N ASP A 319 6.33 -10.42 -0.74
CA ASP A 319 7.09 -9.47 -1.57
C ASP A 319 7.89 -8.36 -0.86
N HIS A 320 7.69 -8.11 0.45
CA HIS A 320 8.40 -7.04 1.17
C HIS A 320 9.68 -7.51 1.85
N ASN A 321 9.62 -8.66 2.54
CA ASN A 321 10.68 -9.27 3.34
C ASN A 321 11.61 -10.20 2.55
N VAL A 322 11.27 -10.50 1.29
CA VAL A 322 11.95 -11.55 0.53
C VAL A 322 13.26 -11.04 -0.10
N PRO A 323 14.38 -11.79 0.00
CA PRO A 323 15.60 -11.46 -0.72
C PRO A 323 15.42 -11.48 -2.24
N THR A 324 16.07 -10.54 -2.93
CA THR A 324 16.14 -10.49 -4.41
C THR A 324 17.33 -11.27 -5.00
N THR A 325 18.09 -11.94 -4.14
CA THR A 325 19.17 -12.87 -4.50
C THR A 325 18.62 -14.10 -5.19
N SER A 326 19.41 -14.75 -6.04
CA SER A 326 18.88 -15.77 -6.95
C SER A 326 18.31 -17.00 -6.22
N ARG A 327 17.09 -17.39 -6.60
CA ARG A 327 16.33 -18.48 -5.98
C ARG A 327 16.75 -19.89 -6.42
N LYS A 328 17.84 -20.03 -7.18
CA LYS A 328 18.35 -21.34 -7.69
C LYS A 328 18.73 -22.35 -6.59
N ALA A 329 18.81 -21.91 -5.33
CA ALA A 329 19.04 -22.76 -4.16
C ALA A 329 17.85 -22.78 -3.16
N LEU A 330 16.70 -22.19 -3.52
CA LEU A 330 15.47 -22.23 -2.73
C LEU A 330 15.01 -23.69 -2.58
N LYS A 331 14.65 -24.06 -1.35
CA LYS A 331 13.98 -25.32 -1.01
C LYS A 331 12.66 -25.05 -0.30
N ASP A 332 12.73 -24.17 0.67
CA ASP A 332 11.63 -23.71 1.50
C ASP A 332 11.94 -22.28 1.99
N ILE A 333 10.92 -21.54 2.42
CA ILE A 333 11.09 -20.17 2.91
C ILE A 333 11.94 -20.10 4.19
N ALA A 334 11.86 -21.12 5.05
CA ALA A 334 12.55 -21.13 6.34
C ALA A 334 14.08 -21.36 6.23
N SER A 335 14.56 -21.97 5.14
CA SER A 335 15.99 -22.13 4.84
C SER A 335 16.55 -21.09 3.86
N PHE A 336 15.69 -20.27 3.22
CA PHE A 336 16.09 -19.24 2.26
C PHE A 336 16.19 -17.82 2.84
N ILE A 337 15.44 -17.50 3.90
CA ILE A 337 15.48 -16.17 4.54
C ILE A 337 16.31 -16.24 5.82
N ASP A 338 17.49 -15.58 5.80
CA ASP A 338 18.42 -15.55 6.93
C ASP A 338 17.86 -14.74 8.12
N GLU A 339 17.21 -13.60 7.87
CA GLU A 339 16.67 -12.73 8.92
C GLU A 339 15.45 -13.32 9.65
N ASP A 340 15.59 -13.60 10.96
CA ASP A 340 14.58 -14.22 11.83
C ASP A 340 13.18 -13.57 11.74
N ASP A 341 13.09 -12.23 11.83
CA ASP A 341 11.82 -11.49 11.77
C ASP A 341 11.12 -11.71 10.41
N SER A 342 11.89 -11.55 9.33
CA SER A 342 11.43 -11.61 7.95
C SER A 342 11.01 -13.04 7.59
N ARG A 343 11.80 -14.04 7.99
CA ARG A 343 11.46 -15.46 7.88
C ARG A 343 10.16 -15.78 8.61
N THR A 344 9.99 -15.28 9.84
CA THR A 344 8.78 -15.49 10.65
C THR A 344 7.54 -14.90 9.97
N GLN A 345 7.61 -13.68 9.44
CA GLN A 345 6.49 -13.08 8.69
C GLN A 345 6.11 -13.91 7.47
N CYS A 346 7.08 -14.30 6.64
CA CYS A 346 6.82 -15.10 5.43
C CYS A 346 6.24 -16.49 5.74
N VAL A 347 6.82 -17.24 6.68
CA VAL A 347 6.35 -18.58 7.06
C VAL A 347 4.93 -18.53 7.64
N THR A 348 4.64 -17.57 8.53
CA THR A 348 3.29 -17.43 9.09
C THR A 348 2.26 -16.97 8.06
N LEU A 349 2.64 -16.35 6.93
CA LEU A 349 1.72 -16.19 5.81
C LEU A 349 1.37 -17.54 5.16
N GLU A 350 2.35 -18.41 4.90
CA GLU A 350 2.11 -19.74 4.31
C GLU A 350 1.22 -20.62 5.21
N GLU A 351 1.44 -20.58 6.53
CA GLU A 351 0.57 -21.23 7.53
C GLU A 351 -0.88 -20.71 7.45
N ASN A 352 -1.07 -19.39 7.43
CA ASN A 352 -2.40 -18.78 7.37
C ASN A 352 -3.10 -19.04 6.02
N VAL A 353 -2.37 -19.02 4.91
CA VAL A 353 -2.87 -19.42 3.57
C VAL A 353 -3.40 -20.85 3.60
N LYS A 354 -2.66 -21.78 4.21
CA LYS A 354 -3.01 -23.20 4.36
C LYS A 354 -4.23 -23.40 5.27
N ASP A 355 -4.30 -22.69 6.38
CA ASP A 355 -5.41 -22.77 7.34
C ASP A 355 -6.73 -22.21 6.80
N PHE A 356 -6.69 -21.07 6.10
CA PHE A 356 -7.87 -20.38 5.58
C PHE A 356 -8.22 -20.76 4.13
N GLY A 357 -7.36 -21.50 3.43
CA GLY A 357 -7.61 -22.01 2.07
C GLY A 357 -7.58 -20.94 0.98
N LEU A 358 -6.61 -20.02 1.07
CA LEU A 358 -6.49 -18.88 0.15
C LEU A 358 -5.68 -19.21 -1.12
N THR A 359 -5.85 -18.40 -2.16
CA THR A 359 -4.92 -18.43 -3.31
C THR A 359 -3.63 -17.70 -2.93
N TYR A 360 -2.48 -18.30 -3.26
CA TYR A 360 -1.16 -17.78 -2.89
C TYR A 360 -0.15 -17.98 -4.02
N PHE A 361 0.62 -16.93 -4.34
CA PHE A 361 1.81 -17.02 -5.18
C PHE A 361 3.06 -16.84 -4.30
N GLY A 362 3.56 -17.96 -3.77
CA GLY A 362 4.78 -18.02 -2.96
C GLY A 362 6.06 -18.03 -3.78
N LEU A 363 7.22 -18.07 -3.12
CA LEU A 363 8.54 -17.83 -3.76
C LEU A 363 8.91 -18.81 -4.89
N GLY A 364 8.31 -20.00 -4.94
CA GLY A 364 8.46 -20.99 -6.02
C GLY A 364 7.48 -20.86 -7.19
N ASP A 365 6.47 -19.99 -7.12
CA ASP A 365 5.51 -19.78 -8.22
C ASP A 365 6.10 -18.81 -9.26
N LYS A 366 6.08 -19.18 -10.55
CA LYS A 366 6.54 -18.33 -11.66
C LYS A 366 5.77 -17.00 -11.78
N ARG A 367 4.63 -16.86 -11.11
CA ARG A 367 3.80 -15.65 -11.03
C ARG A 367 4.05 -14.79 -9.79
N GLN A 368 4.88 -15.22 -8.84
CA GLN A 368 5.20 -14.41 -7.65
C GLN A 368 5.82 -13.08 -8.06
N GLY A 369 5.48 -12.03 -7.32
CA GLY A 369 5.95 -10.68 -7.59
C GLY A 369 5.40 -9.70 -6.58
N ILE A 370 5.64 -8.43 -6.85
CA ILE A 370 5.15 -7.34 -6.02
C ILE A 370 3.62 -7.31 -6.07
N VAL A 371 2.95 -7.16 -4.93
CA VAL A 371 1.50 -7.37 -4.79
C VAL A 371 0.65 -6.52 -5.77
N HIS A 372 1.10 -5.30 -6.07
CA HIS A 372 0.45 -4.39 -7.03
C HIS A 372 0.81 -4.62 -8.52
N VAL A 373 1.69 -5.57 -8.82
CA VAL A 373 2.03 -6.01 -10.18
C VAL A 373 1.26 -7.28 -10.55
N ILE A 374 1.23 -8.27 -9.64
CA ILE A 374 0.59 -9.57 -9.92
C ILE A 374 -0.93 -9.47 -10.17
N GLY A 375 -1.63 -8.57 -9.47
CA GLY A 375 -3.09 -8.40 -9.62
C GLY A 375 -3.51 -8.00 -11.04
N PRO A 376 -2.93 -6.92 -11.61
CA PRO A 376 -3.07 -6.56 -13.02
C PRO A 376 -2.66 -7.67 -13.99
N GLU A 377 -1.51 -8.32 -13.75
CA GLU A 377 -0.97 -9.32 -14.67
C GLU A 377 -1.84 -10.58 -14.82
N GLN A 378 -2.51 -11.00 -13.76
CA GLN A 378 -3.47 -12.11 -13.80
C GLN A 378 -4.87 -11.68 -14.26
N GLY A 379 -5.18 -10.38 -14.31
CA GLY A 379 -6.55 -9.87 -14.53
C GLY A 379 -7.44 -9.91 -13.29
N PHE A 380 -6.87 -10.02 -12.08
CA PHE A 380 -7.60 -9.91 -10.82
C PHE A 380 -8.17 -8.49 -10.63
N THR A 381 -7.44 -7.49 -11.11
CA THR A 381 -7.89 -6.09 -11.22
C THR A 381 -8.72 -5.89 -12.48
N LEU A 382 -9.99 -5.49 -12.33
CA LEU A 382 -10.91 -5.23 -13.44
C LEU A 382 -11.52 -3.81 -13.30
N PRO A 383 -11.91 -3.15 -14.41
CA PRO A 383 -12.51 -1.82 -14.34
C PRO A 383 -13.81 -1.80 -13.54
N GLY A 384 -13.93 -0.78 -12.70
CA GLY A 384 -15.07 -0.58 -11.83
C GLY A 384 -15.07 -1.37 -10.52
N THR A 385 -14.06 -2.20 -10.22
CA THR A 385 -13.98 -2.89 -8.93
C THR A 385 -13.58 -1.96 -7.79
N THR A 386 -13.94 -2.35 -6.58
CA THR A 386 -13.30 -1.94 -5.33
C THR A 386 -12.14 -2.89 -4.99
N VAL A 387 -10.96 -2.34 -4.67
CA VAL A 387 -9.73 -3.12 -4.43
C VAL A 387 -9.00 -2.60 -3.20
N VAL A 388 -8.65 -3.50 -2.27
CA VAL A 388 -7.92 -3.13 -1.04
C VAL A 388 -6.76 -4.08 -0.74
N CYS A 389 -5.78 -3.57 0.01
CA CYS A 389 -4.65 -4.34 0.53
C CYS A 389 -4.12 -3.65 1.80
N GLY A 390 -3.38 -4.40 2.63
CA GLY A 390 -2.59 -3.85 3.73
C GLY A 390 -1.38 -2.99 3.30
N ASP A 391 -1.28 -2.60 2.03
CA ASP A 391 -0.25 -1.69 1.49
C ASP A 391 -0.92 -0.42 0.92
N SER A 392 -0.34 0.73 1.23
CA SER A 392 -0.78 2.04 0.74
C SER A 392 -0.85 2.13 -0.80
N HIS A 393 0.05 1.45 -1.52
CA HIS A 393 0.21 1.59 -2.96
C HIS A 393 -0.82 0.80 -3.80
N THR A 394 -1.87 0.30 -3.17
CA THR A 394 -3.07 -0.26 -3.80
C THR A 394 -3.74 0.72 -4.78
N SER A 395 -3.52 2.03 -4.59
CA SER A 395 -3.84 3.07 -5.57
C SER A 395 -3.45 2.72 -7.02
N THR A 396 -2.36 1.96 -7.23
CA THR A 396 -1.91 1.41 -8.54
C THR A 396 -3.04 0.81 -9.37
N HIS A 397 -3.96 0.06 -8.74
CA HIS A 397 -5.05 -0.65 -9.43
C HIS A 397 -6.10 0.31 -10.00
N GLY A 398 -6.17 1.56 -9.53
CA GLY A 398 -7.08 2.58 -10.06
C GLY A 398 -6.78 3.04 -11.49
N ALA A 399 -5.61 2.67 -12.04
CA ALA A 399 -5.30 2.83 -13.47
C ALA A 399 -6.29 2.10 -14.40
N PHE A 400 -7.02 1.12 -13.88
CA PHE A 400 -8.09 0.39 -14.58
C PHE A 400 -9.47 1.04 -14.41
N GLY A 401 -9.60 2.14 -13.67
CA GLY A 401 -10.89 2.68 -13.24
C GLY A 401 -11.50 1.95 -12.06
N ALA A 402 -10.66 1.31 -11.23
CA ALA A 402 -11.06 0.69 -9.97
C ALA A 402 -10.94 1.69 -8.79
N LEU A 403 -11.84 1.62 -7.81
CA LEU A 403 -11.71 2.37 -6.56
C LEU A 403 -10.76 1.59 -5.64
N ALA A 404 -9.49 1.93 -5.71
CA ALA A 404 -8.42 1.15 -5.09
C ALA A 404 -7.61 1.95 -4.06
N PHE A 405 -7.53 1.46 -2.82
CA PHE A 405 -6.87 2.16 -1.71
C PHE A 405 -6.30 1.18 -0.66
N GLY A 406 -5.22 1.59 0.01
CA GLY A 406 -4.64 0.83 1.11
C GLY A 406 -5.43 0.96 2.41
N ILE A 407 -5.36 -0.06 3.26
CA ILE A 407 -6.11 -0.19 4.51
C ILE A 407 -5.23 -0.66 5.68
N GLY A 408 -5.65 -0.41 6.92
CA GLY A 408 -4.94 -0.84 8.13
C GLY A 408 -5.14 -2.33 8.47
N THR A 409 -4.29 -2.91 9.32
CA THR A 409 -4.37 -4.32 9.74
C THR A 409 -5.73 -4.71 10.35
N SER A 410 -6.35 -3.83 11.14
CA SER A 410 -7.70 -4.07 11.67
C SER A 410 -8.79 -4.02 10.58
N GLU A 411 -8.59 -3.23 9.52
CA GLU A 411 -9.45 -3.24 8.33
C GLU A 411 -9.20 -4.48 7.45
N VAL A 412 -7.97 -5.01 7.38
CA VAL A 412 -7.66 -6.29 6.72
C VAL A 412 -8.42 -7.44 7.39
N GLU A 413 -8.51 -7.48 8.72
CA GLU A 413 -9.37 -8.43 9.44
C GLU A 413 -10.85 -8.22 9.07
N HIS A 414 -11.31 -6.97 9.00
CA HIS A 414 -12.70 -6.61 8.70
C HIS A 414 -13.12 -7.07 7.29
N VAL A 415 -12.28 -6.86 6.27
CA VAL A 415 -12.53 -7.35 4.91
C VAL A 415 -12.50 -8.87 4.85
N LEU A 416 -11.51 -9.51 5.48
CA LEU A 416 -11.49 -10.98 5.52
C LEU A 416 -12.76 -11.55 6.17
N ALA A 417 -13.24 -10.98 7.28
CA ALA A 417 -14.42 -11.47 7.99
C ALA A 417 -15.76 -11.16 7.30
N THR A 418 -15.87 -10.06 6.54
CA THR A 418 -17.19 -9.51 6.10
C THR A 418 -17.29 -9.15 4.63
N GLN A 419 -16.16 -9.11 3.91
CA GLN A 419 -16.03 -8.54 2.56
C GLN A 419 -16.46 -7.07 2.43
N CYS A 420 -16.53 -6.32 3.53
CA CYS A 420 -16.98 -4.93 3.56
C CYS A 420 -16.06 -4.03 4.41
N LEU A 421 -16.17 -2.71 4.21
CA LEU A 421 -15.55 -1.68 5.04
C LEU A 421 -16.53 -0.57 5.39
N ILE A 422 -16.35 0.04 6.56
CA ILE A 422 -17.08 1.24 6.98
C ILE A 422 -16.26 2.47 6.57
N THR A 423 -16.84 3.35 5.75
CA THR A 423 -16.16 4.56 5.23
C THR A 423 -17.12 5.75 5.11
N LYS A 424 -16.60 6.92 4.76
CA LYS A 424 -17.40 8.05 4.24
C LYS A 424 -17.00 8.37 2.80
N ARG A 425 -17.84 9.17 2.12
CA ARG A 425 -17.57 9.70 0.78
C ARG A 425 -16.31 10.59 0.81
N SER A 426 -15.42 10.41 -0.16
CA SER A 426 -14.26 11.27 -0.37
C SER A 426 -14.60 12.40 -1.34
N LYS A 427 -13.79 13.46 -1.38
CA LYS A 427 -13.91 14.52 -2.39
C LYS A 427 -13.47 14.06 -3.77
N ASN A 428 -14.01 14.68 -4.82
CA ASN A 428 -13.59 14.49 -6.20
C ASN A 428 -12.50 15.51 -6.57
N MET A 429 -11.29 15.06 -6.91
CA MET A 429 -10.21 15.91 -7.41
C MET A 429 -9.85 15.52 -8.84
N ARG A 430 -9.70 16.47 -9.76
CA ARG A 430 -9.26 16.22 -11.14
C ARG A 430 -7.83 16.74 -11.34
N ILE A 431 -6.96 15.90 -11.88
CA ILE A 431 -5.66 16.30 -12.42
C ILE A 431 -5.68 16.06 -13.93
N GLN A 432 -5.77 17.15 -14.68
CA GLN A 432 -5.89 17.13 -16.13
C GLN A 432 -4.55 17.53 -16.78
N VAL A 433 -3.99 16.62 -17.59
CA VAL A 433 -2.70 16.79 -18.27
C VAL A 433 -2.90 16.73 -19.79
N ASP A 434 -2.85 17.87 -20.46
CA ASP A 434 -3.07 18.02 -21.91
C ASP A 434 -1.81 18.56 -22.63
N GLY A 435 -1.71 18.29 -23.93
CA GLY A 435 -0.54 18.60 -24.77
C GLY A 435 0.27 17.35 -25.15
N GLU A 436 1.51 17.57 -25.58
CA GLU A 436 2.50 16.54 -25.93
C GLU A 436 3.67 16.55 -24.94
N LEU A 437 4.11 15.37 -24.50
CA LEU A 437 5.27 15.24 -23.60
C LEU A 437 6.58 15.39 -24.38
N ALA A 438 7.52 16.16 -23.82
CA ALA A 438 8.85 16.31 -24.40
C ALA A 438 9.64 14.97 -24.44
N PRO A 439 10.62 14.82 -25.35
CA PRO A 439 11.56 13.71 -25.39
C PRO A 439 12.11 13.29 -24.01
N GLY A 440 12.16 11.99 -23.74
CA GLY A 440 12.67 11.44 -22.48
C GLY A 440 11.76 11.57 -21.26
N VAL A 441 10.67 12.36 -21.33
CA VAL A 441 9.70 12.52 -20.22
C VAL A 441 8.79 11.29 -20.13
N SER A 442 8.73 10.67 -18.96
CA SER A 442 7.94 9.45 -18.68
C SER A 442 6.75 9.75 -17.75
N SER A 443 5.84 8.78 -17.57
CA SER A 443 4.74 8.88 -16.61
C SER A 443 5.19 9.14 -15.17
N LYS A 444 6.41 8.71 -14.81
CA LYS A 444 7.03 8.99 -13.52
C LYS A 444 7.37 10.48 -13.36
N ASP A 445 7.85 11.12 -14.43
CA ASP A 445 8.10 12.56 -14.45
C ASP A 445 6.78 13.37 -14.38
N VAL A 446 5.72 12.90 -15.07
CA VAL A 446 4.37 13.49 -15.03
C VAL A 446 3.80 13.50 -13.60
N VAL A 447 3.85 12.36 -12.89
CA VAL A 447 3.28 12.30 -11.53
C VAL A 447 4.16 13.02 -10.50
N LEU A 448 5.49 12.98 -10.62
CA LEU A 448 6.38 13.79 -9.77
C LEU A 448 6.11 15.29 -9.95
N HIS A 449 5.97 15.77 -11.20
CA HIS A 449 5.62 17.17 -11.48
C HIS A 449 4.23 17.56 -10.93
N ALA A 450 3.25 16.65 -10.99
CA ALA A 450 1.94 16.85 -10.38
C ALA A 450 2.04 16.96 -8.85
N ILE A 451 2.76 16.05 -8.18
CA ILE A 451 2.99 16.09 -6.72
C ILE A 451 3.74 17.38 -6.32
N GLY A 452 4.73 17.82 -7.09
CA GLY A 452 5.41 19.11 -6.88
C GLY A 452 4.50 20.34 -7.00
N LYS A 453 3.44 20.27 -7.82
CA LYS A 453 2.43 21.33 -7.94
C LYS A 453 1.40 21.32 -6.80
N ILE A 454 1.04 20.16 -6.24
CA ILE A 454 -0.03 20.04 -5.21
C ILE A 454 0.48 19.84 -3.77
N GLY A 455 1.73 19.41 -3.59
CA GLY A 455 2.32 19.02 -2.30
C GLY A 455 1.87 17.65 -1.79
N THR A 456 2.56 17.10 -0.79
CA THR A 456 2.24 15.79 -0.19
C THR A 456 0.89 15.74 0.54
N ALA A 457 0.26 16.90 0.78
CA ALA A 457 -1.08 17.03 1.37
C ALA A 457 -2.16 17.46 0.36
N GLY A 458 -1.83 17.69 -0.92
CA GLY A 458 -2.73 18.32 -1.89
C GLY A 458 -4.03 17.56 -2.14
N GLY A 459 -3.98 16.23 -2.13
CA GLY A 459 -5.13 15.34 -2.30
C GLY A 459 -5.82 14.90 -1.01
N THR A 460 -5.46 15.45 0.16
CA THR A 460 -5.96 14.94 1.46
C THR A 460 -7.50 14.90 1.54
N GLY A 461 -8.04 13.69 1.74
CA GLY A 461 -9.49 13.45 1.81
C GLY A 461 -10.20 13.36 0.44
N ALA A 462 -9.45 13.40 -0.66
CA ALA A 462 -9.96 13.26 -2.03
C ALA A 462 -9.53 11.94 -2.70
N VAL A 463 -10.25 11.58 -3.76
CA VAL A 463 -9.81 10.65 -4.80
C VAL A 463 -9.44 11.49 -6.03
N ILE A 464 -8.27 11.22 -6.60
CA ILE A 464 -7.82 11.90 -7.82
C ILE A 464 -8.31 11.13 -9.04
N GLU A 465 -8.97 11.80 -9.98
CA GLU A 465 -9.13 11.35 -11.36
C GLU A 465 -8.07 12.00 -12.25
N PHE A 466 -7.22 11.18 -12.87
CA PHE A 466 -6.22 11.61 -13.84
C PHE A 466 -6.81 11.57 -15.26
N CYS A 467 -6.76 12.69 -15.97
CA CYS A 467 -7.31 12.81 -17.33
C CYS A 467 -6.49 13.78 -18.22
N GLY A 468 -7.03 14.16 -19.38
CA GLY A 468 -6.30 14.92 -20.41
C GLY A 468 -5.62 14.04 -21.48
N SER A 469 -5.07 14.66 -22.53
CA SER A 469 -4.52 13.99 -23.71
C SER A 469 -3.31 13.12 -23.38
N VAL A 470 -2.47 13.54 -22.44
CA VAL A 470 -1.31 12.77 -21.99
C VAL A 470 -1.79 11.46 -21.36
N ILE A 471 -2.71 11.52 -20.39
CA ILE A 471 -3.20 10.32 -19.70
C ILE A 471 -3.91 9.36 -20.68
N ARG A 472 -4.67 9.89 -21.64
CA ARG A 472 -5.24 9.11 -22.75
C ARG A 472 -4.20 8.55 -23.72
N ALA A 473 -2.99 9.12 -23.80
CA ALA A 473 -1.90 8.67 -24.67
C ALA A 473 -1.10 7.50 -24.08
N LEU A 474 -1.06 7.37 -22.75
CA LEU A 474 -0.26 6.37 -22.02
C LEU A 474 -0.78 4.92 -22.13
N SER A 475 0.16 3.98 -22.02
CA SER A 475 -0.04 2.55 -21.75
C SER A 475 -0.66 2.28 -20.37
N MET A 476 -1.06 1.04 -20.08
CA MET A 476 -1.63 0.66 -18.77
C MET A 476 -0.56 0.67 -17.67
N GLU A 477 0.65 0.24 -18.00
CA GLU A 477 1.85 0.25 -17.15
C GLU A 477 2.24 1.67 -16.73
N ALA A 478 2.17 2.62 -17.66
CA ALA A 478 2.41 4.02 -17.38
C ALA A 478 1.28 4.65 -16.55
N ARG A 479 0.01 4.31 -16.81
CA ARG A 479 -1.13 4.73 -15.95
C ARG A 479 -1.00 4.17 -14.54
N MET A 480 -0.62 2.90 -14.39
CA MET A 480 -0.33 2.27 -13.09
C MET A 480 0.76 3.03 -12.33
N SER A 481 1.80 3.52 -13.02
CA SER A 481 2.85 4.35 -12.41
C SER A 481 2.32 5.66 -11.81
N ILE A 482 1.35 6.30 -12.48
CA ILE A 482 0.72 7.56 -12.02
C ILE A 482 -0.24 7.28 -10.85
N CYS A 483 -1.12 6.29 -11.00
CA CYS A 483 -2.07 5.91 -9.96
C CYS A 483 -1.36 5.41 -8.69
N ASN A 484 -0.25 4.68 -8.81
CA ASN A 484 0.60 4.29 -7.68
C ASN A 484 0.94 5.50 -6.79
N MET A 485 1.48 6.57 -7.38
CA MET A 485 1.98 7.72 -6.63
C MET A 485 0.90 8.75 -6.23
N SER A 486 -0.40 8.48 -6.41
CA SER A 486 -1.46 9.37 -5.90
C SER A 486 -1.39 9.55 -4.38
N ILE A 487 -0.92 8.51 -3.66
CA ILE A 487 -0.73 8.51 -2.21
C ILE A 487 0.37 9.49 -1.79
N GLU A 488 1.43 9.64 -2.60
CA GLU A 488 2.49 10.61 -2.37
C GLU A 488 2.04 12.06 -2.62
N GLY A 489 0.91 12.27 -3.30
CA GLY A 489 0.16 13.54 -3.32
C GLY A 489 -0.89 13.66 -2.20
N GLY A 490 -0.95 12.72 -1.27
CA GLY A 490 -1.87 12.71 -0.12
C GLY A 490 -3.30 12.24 -0.43
N ALA A 491 -3.59 11.74 -1.63
CA ALA A 491 -4.93 11.26 -2.00
C ALA A 491 -5.24 9.87 -1.42
N ARG A 492 -6.53 9.56 -1.24
CA ARG A 492 -6.98 8.20 -0.85
C ARG A 492 -6.77 7.18 -1.96
N ALA A 493 -6.99 7.59 -3.22
CA ALA A 493 -6.85 6.77 -4.41
C ALA A 493 -6.57 7.65 -5.64
N GLY A 494 -6.06 7.04 -6.71
CA GLY A 494 -5.85 7.66 -8.01
C GLY A 494 -6.45 6.80 -9.11
N MET A 495 -7.38 7.35 -9.88
CA MET A 495 -8.18 6.64 -10.88
C MET A 495 -7.93 7.19 -12.30
N VAL A 496 -8.00 6.32 -13.31
CA VAL A 496 -8.05 6.68 -14.73
C VAL A 496 -9.29 6.03 -15.34
N ALA A 497 -10.04 6.78 -16.16
CA ALA A 497 -11.21 6.22 -16.85
C ALA A 497 -10.79 5.11 -17.84
N PRO A 498 -11.45 3.93 -17.82
CA PRO A 498 -11.08 2.83 -18.69
C PRO A 498 -11.40 3.13 -20.15
N ASP A 499 -10.47 2.78 -21.04
CA ASP A 499 -10.58 2.97 -22.48
C ASP A 499 -10.14 1.71 -23.25
N GLU A 500 -10.10 1.80 -24.57
CA GLU A 500 -9.63 0.74 -25.46
C GLU A 500 -8.25 0.15 -25.04
N THR A 501 -7.34 0.93 -24.47
CA THR A 501 -6.04 0.40 -23.98
C THR A 501 -6.17 -0.38 -22.67
N THR A 502 -7.12 -0.03 -21.81
CA THR A 502 -7.53 -0.88 -20.70
C THR A 502 -8.13 -2.19 -21.19
N PHE A 503 -8.96 -2.15 -22.24
CA PHE A 503 -9.59 -3.36 -22.79
C PHE A 503 -8.60 -4.28 -23.52
N GLU A 504 -7.68 -3.74 -24.34
CA GLU A 504 -6.62 -4.56 -24.97
C GLU A 504 -5.71 -5.24 -23.94
N TYR A 505 -5.29 -4.53 -22.87
CA TYR A 505 -4.43 -5.11 -21.82
C TYR A 505 -5.08 -6.28 -21.08
N LEU A 506 -6.41 -6.27 -20.97
CA LEU A 506 -7.19 -7.30 -20.27
C LEU A 506 -7.47 -8.56 -21.12
N LYS A 507 -7.25 -8.51 -22.45
CA LYS A 507 -7.46 -9.69 -23.31
C LYS A 507 -6.50 -10.81 -22.93
N GLY A 508 -7.04 -12.02 -22.77
CA GLY A 508 -6.26 -13.20 -22.41
C GLY A 508 -5.71 -13.23 -20.99
N ARG A 509 -6.01 -12.24 -20.13
CA ARG A 509 -5.62 -12.30 -18.72
C ARG A 509 -6.36 -13.46 -18.02
N PRO A 510 -5.68 -14.36 -17.28
CA PRO A 510 -6.27 -15.60 -16.76
C PRO A 510 -7.59 -15.47 -15.98
N LEU A 511 -7.82 -14.33 -15.34
CA LEU A 511 -8.97 -14.05 -14.47
C LEU A 511 -9.93 -12.99 -15.03
N ALA A 512 -9.62 -12.41 -16.20
CA ALA A 512 -10.58 -11.61 -16.94
C ALA A 512 -11.57 -12.53 -17.69
N PRO A 513 -12.76 -12.03 -18.08
CA PRO A 513 -13.67 -12.77 -18.93
C PRO A 513 -13.00 -13.28 -20.21
N LYS A 514 -13.38 -14.48 -20.67
CA LYS A 514 -12.80 -15.02 -21.91
C LYS A 514 -13.14 -14.10 -23.08
N TYR A 515 -12.12 -13.60 -23.77
CA TYR A 515 -12.27 -12.66 -24.88
C TYR A 515 -13.23 -13.21 -25.96
N GLY A 516 -14.16 -12.37 -26.43
CA GLY A 516 -15.18 -12.76 -27.40
C GLY A 516 -16.31 -13.64 -26.84
N SER A 517 -16.42 -13.77 -25.51
CA SER A 517 -17.63 -14.32 -24.86
C SER A 517 -18.65 -13.22 -24.58
N ALA A 518 -19.92 -13.61 -24.44
CA ALA A 518 -20.99 -12.68 -24.05
C ALA A 518 -20.74 -12.02 -22.68
N GLU A 519 -19.98 -12.66 -21.79
CA GLU A 519 -19.54 -12.10 -20.51
C GLU A 519 -18.50 -10.99 -20.71
N TRP A 520 -17.55 -11.17 -21.64
CA TRP A 520 -16.60 -10.13 -22.04
C TRP A 520 -17.32 -8.93 -22.68
N ASP A 521 -18.27 -9.16 -23.57
CA ASP A 521 -19.00 -8.08 -24.24
C ASP A 521 -19.88 -7.29 -23.25
N ALA A 522 -20.51 -7.98 -22.29
CA ALA A 522 -21.23 -7.35 -21.19
C ALA A 522 -20.29 -6.55 -20.27
N ALA A 523 -19.13 -7.10 -19.93
CA ALA A 523 -18.12 -6.43 -19.11
C ALA A 523 -17.60 -5.16 -19.80
N VAL A 524 -17.20 -5.22 -21.09
CA VAL A 524 -16.75 -4.05 -21.86
C VAL A 524 -17.85 -3.00 -21.98
N SER A 525 -19.12 -3.40 -22.16
CA SER A 525 -20.27 -2.49 -22.18
C SER A 525 -20.41 -1.74 -20.84
N PHE A 526 -20.33 -2.46 -19.71
CA PHE A 526 -20.32 -1.86 -18.37
C PHE A 526 -19.10 -0.95 -18.17
N TRP A 527 -17.89 -1.39 -18.50
CA TRP A 527 -16.67 -0.62 -18.33
C TRP A 527 -16.71 0.71 -19.10
N LYS A 528 -17.26 0.71 -20.33
CA LYS A 528 -17.44 1.94 -21.13
C LYS A 528 -18.39 2.96 -20.50
N SER A 529 -19.31 2.54 -19.62
CA SER A 529 -20.21 3.46 -18.90
C SER A 529 -19.57 4.18 -17.69
N LEU A 530 -18.41 3.69 -17.22
CA LEU A 530 -17.74 4.18 -16.00
C LEU A 530 -17.06 5.54 -16.16
N ARG A 531 -16.71 5.95 -17.38
CA ARG A 531 -16.12 7.26 -17.65
C ARG A 531 -17.01 8.37 -17.11
N SER A 532 -16.41 9.36 -16.45
CA SER A 532 -17.08 10.56 -15.91
C SER A 532 -17.98 11.23 -16.95
N ASP A 533 -19.17 11.60 -16.52
CA ASP A 533 -20.17 12.23 -17.39
C ASP A 533 -19.70 13.65 -17.84
N PRO A 534 -20.18 14.14 -18.99
CA PRO A 534 -20.09 15.56 -19.31
C PRO A 534 -20.65 16.40 -18.17
N ASP A 535 -19.96 17.49 -17.84
CA ASP A 535 -20.32 18.42 -16.75
C ASP A 535 -20.38 17.81 -15.33
N ALA A 536 -19.78 16.63 -15.12
CA ALA A 536 -19.48 16.08 -13.80
C ALA A 536 -18.61 17.05 -12.97
N LYS A 537 -18.94 17.20 -11.69
CA LYS A 537 -18.33 18.19 -10.80
C LYS A 537 -17.19 17.61 -9.97
N TYR A 538 -16.11 18.39 -9.85
CA TYR A 538 -14.98 18.11 -8.98
C TYR A 538 -14.91 19.20 -7.89
N ASP A 539 -14.53 18.82 -6.67
CA ASP A 539 -14.26 19.73 -5.56
C ASP A 539 -12.95 20.51 -5.75
N VAL A 540 -11.99 19.92 -6.48
CA VAL A 540 -10.66 20.47 -6.75
C VAL A 540 -10.26 20.18 -8.19
N ASP A 541 -9.76 21.21 -8.89
CA ASP A 541 -9.32 21.14 -10.28
C ASP A 541 -7.86 21.57 -10.41
N VAL A 542 -7.03 20.76 -11.07
CA VAL A 542 -5.61 21.04 -11.33
C VAL A 542 -5.31 20.77 -12.80
N PHE A 543 -4.86 21.81 -13.51
CA PHE A 543 -4.50 21.75 -14.93
C PHE A 543 -2.98 21.81 -15.12
N ILE A 544 -2.45 20.96 -15.98
CA ILE A 544 -1.02 20.87 -16.29
C ILE A 544 -0.85 20.80 -17.81
N ASP A 545 -0.06 21.72 -18.37
CA ASP A 545 0.38 21.63 -19.75
C ASP A 545 1.58 20.68 -19.84
N ALA A 546 1.52 19.70 -20.74
CA ALA A 546 2.55 18.69 -20.95
C ALA A 546 3.93 19.28 -21.28
N LYS A 547 3.99 20.49 -21.87
CA LYS A 547 5.26 21.18 -22.20
C LYS A 547 6.00 21.70 -20.96
N ASP A 548 5.29 21.91 -19.84
CA ASP A 548 5.88 22.34 -18.56
C ASP A 548 6.69 21.20 -17.91
N ILE A 549 6.48 19.96 -18.37
CA ILE A 549 7.05 18.75 -17.77
C ILE A 549 8.38 18.44 -18.45
N ILE A 550 9.45 18.63 -17.69
CA ILE A 550 10.85 18.27 -18.02
C ILE A 550 11.18 16.99 -17.23
N PRO A 551 12.16 16.14 -17.62
CA PRO A 551 12.56 15.01 -16.78
C PRO A 551 12.88 15.48 -15.36
N THR A 552 12.21 14.89 -14.38
CA THR A 552 11.98 15.45 -13.04
C THR A 552 12.65 14.59 -11.98
N VAL A 553 13.27 15.24 -11.00
CA VAL A 553 14.05 14.57 -9.95
C VAL A 553 13.80 15.22 -8.59
N THR A 554 13.72 14.43 -7.51
CA THR A 554 13.70 15.01 -6.16
C THR A 554 15.08 15.53 -5.75
N TRP A 555 15.13 16.67 -5.08
CA TRP A 555 16.34 17.24 -4.46
C TRP A 555 16.36 17.06 -2.94
N GLY A 556 15.18 17.09 -2.30
CA GLY A 556 14.99 16.98 -0.85
C GLY A 556 14.64 15.57 -0.38
N THR A 557 13.88 15.49 0.72
CA THR A 557 13.54 14.22 1.42
C THR A 557 12.07 13.82 1.28
N SER A 558 11.26 14.64 0.62
CA SER A 558 9.86 14.40 0.30
C SER A 558 9.66 14.14 -1.20
N PRO A 559 8.63 13.38 -1.63
CA PRO A 559 8.24 13.27 -3.04
C PRO A 559 7.75 14.58 -3.68
N GLU A 560 7.43 15.60 -2.89
CA GLU A 560 7.12 16.96 -3.39
C GLU A 560 8.35 17.85 -3.59
N ASP A 561 9.52 17.46 -3.07
CA ASP A 561 10.76 18.23 -3.21
C ASP A 561 11.38 18.02 -4.60
N VAL A 562 10.62 18.31 -5.66
CA VAL A 562 10.99 18.04 -7.05
C VAL A 562 11.43 19.30 -7.80
N ILE A 563 12.34 19.11 -8.75
CA ILE A 563 12.70 20.10 -9.78
C ILE A 563 13.01 19.40 -11.11
N PRO A 564 12.97 20.12 -12.25
CA PRO A 564 13.59 19.67 -13.48
C PRO A 564 15.06 19.28 -13.29
N ILE A 565 15.55 18.26 -14.01
CA ILE A 565 16.97 17.89 -13.99
C ILE A 565 17.90 19.04 -14.40
N THR A 566 17.41 19.95 -15.26
CA THR A 566 18.13 21.17 -15.69
C THR A 566 18.12 22.29 -14.64
N GLY A 567 17.59 22.02 -13.44
CA GLY A 567 17.53 22.96 -12.31
C GLY A 567 18.75 22.92 -11.39
N VAL A 568 18.69 23.74 -10.34
CA VAL A 568 19.67 23.79 -9.25
C VAL A 568 19.01 23.46 -7.92
N VAL A 569 19.77 22.92 -6.98
CA VAL A 569 19.36 22.72 -5.58
C VAL A 569 18.84 24.06 -5.01
N PRO A 570 17.58 24.15 -4.55
CA PRO A 570 17.02 25.40 -4.04
C PRO A 570 17.77 25.96 -2.82
N ASP A 571 17.76 27.27 -2.67
CA ASP A 571 18.26 27.96 -1.47
C ASP A 571 17.14 28.03 -0.43
N PRO A 572 17.28 27.39 0.76
CA PRO A 572 16.28 27.45 1.82
C PRO A 572 15.95 28.88 2.28
N GLU A 573 16.87 29.84 2.16
CA GLU A 573 16.61 31.22 2.60
C GLU A 573 15.60 31.96 1.70
N THR A 574 15.36 31.46 0.49
CA THR A 574 14.32 31.98 -0.43
C THR A 574 12.91 31.53 -0.07
N PHE A 575 12.75 30.58 0.87
CA PHE A 575 11.43 30.03 1.18
C PHE A 575 10.61 30.98 2.05
N ALA A 576 9.32 31.12 1.72
CA ALA A 576 8.43 32.19 2.21
C ALA A 576 8.11 32.18 3.72
N THR A 577 8.45 31.12 4.47
CA THR A 577 8.22 31.05 5.92
C THR A 577 9.40 30.41 6.63
N GLU A 578 9.77 30.89 7.83
CA GLU A 578 10.89 30.33 8.60
C GLU A 578 10.77 28.83 8.87
N THR A 579 9.55 28.31 9.03
CA THR A 579 9.31 26.85 9.13
C THR A 579 9.75 26.11 7.87
N LYS A 580 9.46 26.66 6.67
CA LYS A 580 9.95 26.10 5.41
C LYS A 580 11.46 26.27 5.28
N LYS A 581 12.04 27.42 5.65
CA LYS A 581 13.50 27.61 5.64
C LYS A 581 14.23 26.60 6.54
N ALA A 582 13.74 26.41 7.77
CA ALA A 582 14.28 25.44 8.72
C ALA A 582 14.16 23.99 8.19
N SER A 583 13.04 23.64 7.57
CA SER A 583 12.87 22.35 6.87
C SER A 583 13.90 22.20 5.74
N GLY A 584 14.00 23.18 4.84
CA GLY A 584 14.96 23.19 3.73
C GLY A 584 16.41 23.04 4.21
N ARG A 585 16.81 23.76 5.26
CA ARG A 585 18.13 23.61 5.91
C ARG A 585 18.37 22.17 6.39
N ARG A 586 17.41 21.54 7.08
CA ARG A 586 17.51 20.13 7.51
C ARG A 586 17.61 19.16 6.32
N MET A 587 16.82 19.39 5.26
CA MET A 587 16.82 18.52 4.08
C MET A 587 18.15 18.61 3.31
N LEU A 588 18.74 19.80 3.16
CA LEU A 588 20.07 19.95 2.55
C LEU A 588 21.17 19.32 3.42
N GLU A 589 21.10 19.43 4.74
CA GLU A 589 22.03 18.75 5.66
C GLU A 589 21.92 17.23 5.53
N TYR A 590 20.71 16.67 5.64
CA TYR A 590 20.46 15.24 5.50
C TYR A 590 20.95 14.74 4.14
N MET A 591 20.53 15.37 3.04
CA MET A 591 20.90 15.01 1.67
C MET A 591 22.36 15.33 1.33
N GLY A 592 23.06 16.11 2.16
CA GLY A 592 24.45 16.53 1.93
C GLY A 592 24.59 17.30 0.63
N LEU A 593 23.78 18.35 0.46
CA LEU A 593 23.72 19.20 -0.71
C LEU A 593 23.97 20.66 -0.34
N THR A 594 24.41 21.45 -1.31
CA THR A 594 24.64 22.89 -1.18
C THR A 594 23.68 23.62 -2.11
N ALA A 595 23.04 24.69 -1.62
CA ALA A 595 22.18 25.55 -2.43
C ALA A 595 22.90 26.07 -3.68
N GLY A 596 22.17 26.19 -4.79
CA GLY A 596 22.70 26.62 -6.09
C GLY A 596 23.52 25.56 -6.85
N THR A 597 23.75 24.36 -6.29
CA THR A 597 24.44 23.27 -7.02
C THR A 597 23.55 22.78 -8.19
N PRO A 598 24.02 22.71 -9.44
CA PRO A 598 23.27 22.10 -10.55
C PRO A 598 22.93 20.64 -10.23
N MET A 599 21.70 20.20 -10.52
CA MET A 599 21.31 18.83 -10.19
C MET A 599 22.18 17.79 -10.91
N GLU A 600 22.55 18.07 -12.16
CA GLU A 600 23.46 17.22 -12.94
C GLU A 600 24.91 17.15 -12.40
N ASP A 601 25.27 17.99 -11.43
CA ASP A 601 26.58 17.92 -10.77
C ASP A 601 26.63 16.94 -9.58
N ILE A 602 25.48 16.43 -9.13
CA ILE A 602 25.35 15.57 -7.96
C ILE A 602 25.77 14.12 -8.28
N SER A 603 26.95 13.72 -7.82
CA SER A 603 27.42 12.33 -7.88
C SER A 603 26.57 11.37 -7.04
N VAL A 604 26.34 10.16 -7.57
CA VAL A 604 25.61 9.06 -6.90
C VAL A 604 26.53 7.87 -6.60
N ASP A 605 26.19 7.10 -5.55
CA ASP A 605 26.90 5.88 -5.14
C ASP A 605 26.23 4.61 -5.70
N LYS A 606 24.90 4.61 -5.79
CA LYS A 606 24.06 3.44 -6.11
C LYS A 606 22.94 3.81 -7.08
N VAL A 607 22.45 2.83 -7.81
CA VAL A 607 21.27 2.96 -8.69
C VAL A 607 20.32 1.79 -8.49
N PHE A 608 19.02 2.08 -8.37
CA PHE A 608 17.95 1.09 -8.22
C PHE A 608 16.84 1.35 -9.23
N ILE A 609 16.63 0.40 -10.14
CA ILE A 609 15.49 0.32 -11.05
C ILE A 609 14.61 -0.84 -10.59
N GLY A 610 13.34 -0.57 -10.30
CA GLY A 610 12.38 -1.55 -9.80
C GLY A 610 11.22 -0.93 -9.00
N SER A 611 10.66 -1.73 -8.08
CA SER A 611 9.48 -1.44 -7.23
C SER A 611 8.11 -1.43 -7.93
N CYS A 612 7.02 -1.46 -7.16
CA CYS A 612 5.64 -1.39 -7.66
C CYS A 612 5.36 -0.19 -8.58
N THR A 613 6.12 0.91 -8.47
CA THR A 613 5.92 2.06 -9.35
C THR A 613 6.45 1.79 -10.76
N ASN A 614 7.70 1.31 -10.90
CA ASN A 614 8.42 1.26 -12.17
C ASN A 614 9.31 0.01 -12.28
N SER A 615 8.69 -1.15 -12.55
CA SER A 615 9.35 -2.46 -12.69
C SER A 615 8.70 -3.37 -13.73
N ARG A 616 7.80 -2.82 -14.56
CA ARG A 616 7.06 -3.56 -15.60
C ARG A 616 7.88 -3.61 -16.89
N ILE A 617 7.49 -4.44 -17.85
CA ILE A 617 8.31 -4.68 -19.04
C ILE A 617 8.63 -3.40 -19.84
N GLU A 618 7.74 -2.40 -19.90
CA GLU A 618 8.07 -1.11 -20.54
C GLU A 618 9.11 -0.29 -19.77
N ASP A 619 9.10 -0.30 -18.43
CA ASP A 619 10.10 0.38 -17.59
C ASP A 619 11.49 -0.20 -17.89
N LEU A 620 11.56 -1.53 -18.00
CA LEU A 620 12.79 -2.27 -18.26
C LEU A 620 13.28 -2.06 -19.69
N ARG A 621 12.39 -2.12 -20.71
CA ARG A 621 12.73 -1.79 -22.11
C ARG A 621 13.25 -0.36 -22.25
N ALA A 622 12.59 0.60 -21.60
CA ALA A 622 12.96 2.01 -21.67
C ALA A 622 14.33 2.26 -21.02
N ALA A 623 14.60 1.67 -19.86
CA ALA A 623 15.92 1.71 -19.24
C ALA A 623 16.99 0.98 -20.07
N ALA A 624 16.69 -0.21 -20.59
CA ALA A 624 17.62 -1.00 -21.42
C ALA A 624 18.04 -0.23 -22.68
N HIS A 625 17.17 0.58 -23.29
CA HIS A 625 17.53 1.46 -24.41
C HIS A 625 18.65 2.47 -24.05
N VAL A 626 18.61 3.06 -22.85
CA VAL A 626 19.68 3.96 -22.35
C VAL A 626 20.95 3.18 -22.01
N VAL A 627 20.82 1.94 -21.52
CA VAL A 627 21.94 1.11 -21.08
C VAL A 627 22.69 0.44 -22.24
N LYS A 628 22.00 0.07 -23.33
CA LYS A 628 22.53 -0.76 -24.42
C LYS A 628 23.83 -0.23 -25.03
N GLY A 629 24.86 -1.09 -25.01
CA GLY A 629 26.20 -0.78 -25.55
C GLY A 629 27.06 0.15 -24.68
N ARG A 630 26.57 0.55 -23.49
CA ARG A 630 27.28 1.41 -22.53
C ARG A 630 27.69 0.58 -21.31
N ARG A 631 28.44 1.18 -20.37
CA ARG A 631 28.89 0.54 -19.11
C ARG A 631 28.54 1.45 -17.92
N VAL A 632 28.25 0.85 -16.78
CA VAL A 632 28.05 1.54 -15.50
C VAL A 632 29.34 2.30 -15.12
N ALA A 633 29.20 3.52 -14.62
CA ALA A 633 30.32 4.40 -14.32
C ALA A 633 31.18 3.88 -13.14
N PRO A 634 32.52 4.04 -13.16
CA PRO A 634 33.41 3.44 -12.15
C PRO A 634 33.22 3.90 -10.69
N ASN A 635 32.44 4.97 -10.44
CA ASN A 635 32.10 5.42 -9.08
C ASN A 635 30.78 4.82 -8.54
N ILE A 636 30.00 4.14 -9.37
CA ILE A 636 28.80 3.42 -8.92
C ILE A 636 29.24 2.12 -8.23
N LYS A 637 28.96 2.01 -6.94
CA LYS A 637 29.28 0.84 -6.12
C LYS A 637 28.37 -0.36 -6.42
N ARG A 638 27.10 -0.07 -6.76
CA ARG A 638 26.04 -1.07 -7.00
C ARG A 638 24.94 -0.46 -7.89
N ALA A 639 24.70 -1.05 -9.05
CA ALA A 639 23.56 -0.74 -9.91
C ALA A 639 22.68 -1.98 -10.00
N MET A 640 21.37 -1.86 -9.81
CA MET A 640 20.44 -3.00 -9.72
C MET A 640 19.21 -2.81 -10.59
N VAL A 641 18.72 -3.91 -11.16
CA VAL A 641 17.42 -3.97 -11.85
C VAL A 641 16.60 -5.12 -11.29
N VAL A 642 15.44 -4.79 -10.72
CA VAL A 642 14.51 -5.72 -10.05
C VAL A 642 13.17 -5.75 -10.81
N PRO A 643 12.83 -6.86 -11.49
CA PRO A 643 11.53 -7.03 -12.15
C PRO A 643 10.35 -7.01 -11.18
N GLY A 644 9.18 -6.59 -11.66
CA GLY A 644 7.97 -6.50 -10.84
C GLY A 644 7.35 -7.85 -10.46
N SER A 645 7.56 -8.88 -11.29
CA SER A 645 7.13 -10.26 -11.05
C SER A 645 8.04 -11.25 -11.79
N GLY A 646 7.90 -12.54 -11.48
CA GLY A 646 8.51 -13.62 -12.26
C GLY A 646 8.07 -13.61 -13.73
N LEU A 647 6.85 -13.16 -14.05
CA LEU A 647 6.40 -13.02 -15.43
C LEU A 647 7.13 -11.88 -16.17
N VAL A 648 7.29 -10.71 -15.54
CA VAL A 648 8.12 -9.64 -16.11
C VAL A 648 9.57 -10.10 -16.27
N LYS A 649 10.10 -10.85 -15.30
CA LYS A 649 11.46 -11.39 -15.34
C LYS A 649 11.65 -12.33 -16.53
N THR A 650 10.82 -13.35 -16.68
CA THR A 650 10.87 -14.28 -17.81
C THR A 650 10.69 -13.56 -19.14
N GLN A 651 9.75 -12.61 -19.25
CA GLN A 651 9.58 -11.82 -20.47
C GLN A 651 10.83 -10.98 -20.80
N ALA A 652 11.45 -10.35 -19.82
CA ALA A 652 12.66 -9.56 -20.01
C ALA A 652 13.88 -10.42 -20.39
N GLU A 653 13.94 -11.66 -19.92
CA GLU A 653 14.95 -12.66 -20.30
C GLU A 653 14.68 -13.24 -21.71
N GLU A 654 13.42 -13.51 -22.08
CA GLU A 654 13.04 -13.86 -23.47
C GLU A 654 13.35 -12.74 -24.48
N GLU A 655 13.26 -11.47 -24.05
CA GLU A 655 13.60 -10.28 -24.85
C GLU A 655 15.09 -9.90 -24.79
N GLY A 656 15.92 -10.61 -24.01
CA GLY A 656 17.36 -10.34 -23.84
C GLY A 656 17.70 -9.00 -23.17
N LEU A 657 16.77 -8.43 -22.42
CA LEU A 657 16.94 -7.17 -21.69
C LEU A 657 17.85 -7.38 -20.47
N ASP A 658 17.76 -8.56 -19.84
CA ASP A 658 18.64 -8.99 -18.76
C ASP A 658 20.12 -8.93 -19.17
N GLN A 659 20.46 -9.47 -20.35
CA GLN A 659 21.82 -9.48 -20.86
C GLN A 659 22.30 -8.06 -21.19
N ILE A 660 21.42 -7.15 -21.64
CA ILE A 660 21.77 -5.73 -21.82
C ILE A 660 22.16 -5.08 -20.48
N PHE A 661 21.45 -5.39 -19.40
CA PHE A 661 21.78 -4.88 -18.06
C PHE A 661 23.06 -5.51 -17.49
N VAL A 662 23.22 -6.83 -17.61
CA VAL A 662 24.42 -7.56 -17.17
C VAL A 662 25.67 -7.13 -17.96
N ASP A 663 25.56 -6.96 -19.28
CA ASP A 663 26.64 -6.47 -20.15
C ASP A 663 27.07 -5.04 -19.78
N ALA A 664 26.17 -4.20 -19.27
CA ALA A 664 26.56 -2.88 -18.77
C ALA A 664 27.19 -2.92 -17.37
N GLY A 665 26.93 -3.97 -16.58
CA GLY A 665 27.41 -4.12 -15.20
C GLY A 665 26.35 -3.84 -14.13
N PHE A 666 25.06 -3.94 -14.46
CA PHE A 666 23.99 -3.98 -13.46
C PHE A 666 23.84 -5.40 -12.88
N GLU A 667 23.42 -5.48 -11.62
CA GLU A 667 22.88 -6.70 -11.03
C GLU A 667 21.46 -6.95 -11.54
N TRP A 668 21.28 -8.04 -12.30
CA TRP A 668 19.96 -8.58 -12.61
C TRP A 668 19.44 -9.44 -11.45
N ARG A 669 18.20 -9.22 -11.02
CA ARG A 669 17.68 -9.72 -9.73
C ARG A 669 16.40 -10.55 -9.87
N GLU A 670 15.98 -11.14 -8.75
CA GLU A 670 14.67 -11.79 -8.58
C GLU A 670 13.61 -10.77 -8.17
N ALA A 671 12.33 -11.06 -8.44
CA ALA A 671 11.23 -10.12 -8.22
C ALA A 671 10.90 -9.89 -6.72
N GLY A 672 10.60 -8.63 -6.36
CA GLY A 672 10.22 -8.25 -5.00
C GLY A 672 10.37 -6.74 -4.75
N CYS A 673 9.93 -6.24 -3.59
CA CYS A 673 9.98 -4.81 -3.28
C CYS A 673 11.40 -4.25 -3.17
N SER A 674 12.39 -5.07 -2.80
CA SER A 674 13.82 -4.68 -2.71
C SER A 674 14.00 -3.39 -1.88
N MET A 675 14.88 -2.50 -2.34
CA MET A 675 15.20 -1.20 -1.78
C MET A 675 14.03 -0.20 -1.73
N CYS A 676 12.83 -0.52 -2.26
CA CYS A 676 11.67 0.37 -2.15
C CYS A 676 11.20 0.58 -0.69
N LEU A 677 11.38 -0.44 0.15
CA LEU A 677 10.99 -0.44 1.57
C LEU A 677 12.17 -0.74 2.51
N GLY A 678 13.24 -1.41 2.04
CA GLY A 678 14.43 -1.67 2.85
C GLY A 678 14.21 -2.63 4.02
N MET A 679 13.20 -3.50 3.95
CA MET A 679 12.94 -4.58 4.93
C MET A 679 13.66 -5.90 4.59
N ASN A 680 14.28 -5.97 3.43
CA ASN A 680 15.12 -7.06 2.93
C ASN A 680 16.57 -6.54 2.77
N PRO A 681 17.57 -7.38 2.44
CA PRO A 681 19.00 -6.99 2.41
C PRO A 681 19.39 -5.86 1.43
N ASP A 682 18.52 -5.42 0.52
CA ASP A 682 18.82 -4.35 -0.44
C ASP A 682 18.70 -2.96 0.19
N ILE A 683 19.73 -2.54 0.94
CA ILE A 683 19.77 -1.23 1.63
C ILE A 683 20.94 -0.31 1.20
N LEU A 684 20.76 0.98 1.49
CA LEU A 684 21.79 2.01 1.47
C LEU A 684 22.55 2.00 2.80
N SER A 685 23.87 2.14 2.73
CA SER A 685 24.69 2.43 3.91
C SER A 685 24.62 3.94 4.25
N PRO A 686 24.96 4.34 5.49
CA PRO A 686 24.89 5.74 5.90
C PRO A 686 25.62 6.70 4.95
N LYS A 687 24.91 7.76 4.55
CA LYS A 687 25.34 8.85 3.65
C LYS A 687 25.54 8.48 2.18
N GLU A 688 25.32 7.23 1.77
CA GLU A 688 25.30 6.84 0.36
C GLU A 688 24.10 7.47 -0.38
N ARG A 689 24.33 7.86 -1.64
CA ARG A 689 23.31 8.46 -2.50
C ARG A 689 22.83 7.49 -3.58
N CYS A 690 21.52 7.33 -3.69
CA CYS A 690 20.85 6.48 -4.67
C CYS A 690 20.09 7.30 -5.72
N ALA A 691 20.24 6.93 -6.99
CA ALA A 691 19.26 7.23 -8.03
C ALA A 691 18.21 6.10 -8.06
N SER A 692 16.96 6.39 -7.70
CA SER A 692 15.93 5.39 -7.41
C SER A 692 14.67 5.61 -8.25
N THR A 693 14.09 4.53 -8.75
CA THR A 693 12.75 4.54 -9.38
C THR A 693 11.61 4.27 -8.38
N SER A 694 11.90 4.17 -7.08
CA SER A 694 10.89 4.04 -6.02
C SER A 694 9.94 5.24 -5.95
N ASN A 695 8.92 5.16 -5.08
CA ASN A 695 7.96 6.23 -4.84
C ASN A 695 8.28 7.10 -3.61
N ARG A 696 9.11 6.64 -2.65
CA ARG A 696 9.42 7.37 -1.40
C ARG A 696 10.93 7.53 -1.17
N ASN A 697 11.32 8.75 -0.80
CA ASN A 697 12.69 9.18 -0.42
C ASN A 697 12.80 9.72 1.03
N PHE A 698 11.79 9.49 1.87
CA PHE A 698 11.79 9.92 3.27
C PHE A 698 13.03 9.45 4.05
N GLU A 699 13.47 10.24 5.03
CA GLU A 699 14.67 9.96 5.83
C GLU A 699 14.67 8.52 6.39
N GLY A 700 15.70 7.75 6.07
CA GLY A 700 15.84 6.35 6.47
C GLY A 700 15.10 5.30 5.61
N ARG A 701 14.24 5.70 4.65
CA ARG A 701 13.34 4.79 3.90
C ARG A 701 14.04 3.66 3.14
N GLN A 702 15.23 3.90 2.62
CA GLN A 702 16.04 2.91 1.88
C GLN A 702 17.24 2.40 2.69
N GLY A 703 17.28 2.67 4.00
CA GLY A 703 18.44 2.42 4.87
C GLY A 703 18.78 3.65 5.70
N ALA A 704 19.30 3.44 6.91
CA ALA A 704 19.56 4.52 7.88
C ALA A 704 20.58 5.54 7.34
N GLN A 705 20.21 6.82 7.33
CA GLN A 705 20.98 7.93 6.73
C GLN A 705 21.27 7.76 5.22
N GLY A 706 20.57 6.87 4.51
CA GLY A 706 20.63 6.76 3.04
C GLY A 706 19.94 7.95 2.37
N ARG A 707 20.47 8.41 1.24
CA ARG A 707 20.03 9.62 0.52
C ARG A 707 19.43 9.24 -0.83
N THR A 708 18.17 9.56 -1.08
CA THR A 708 17.44 9.03 -2.23
C THR A 708 16.91 10.14 -3.13
N HIS A 709 17.25 10.08 -4.40
CA HIS A 709 16.65 10.88 -5.46
C HIS A 709 15.67 10.02 -6.24
N LEU A 710 14.41 10.46 -6.33
CA LEU A 710 13.36 9.79 -7.11
C LEU A 710 13.38 10.33 -8.55
N MET A 711 13.33 9.44 -9.54
CA MET A 711 13.30 9.79 -10.96
C MET A 711 12.71 8.65 -11.81
N SER A 712 12.54 8.86 -13.12
CA SER A 712 12.09 7.82 -14.05
C SER A 712 13.18 6.76 -14.36
N PRO A 713 12.83 5.54 -14.82
CA PRO A 713 13.79 4.47 -15.13
C PRO A 713 14.89 4.87 -16.11
N VAL A 714 14.52 5.69 -17.10
CA VAL A 714 15.44 6.20 -18.11
C VAL A 714 16.46 7.20 -17.52
N MET A 715 16.05 7.97 -16.51
CA MET A 715 16.90 8.88 -15.75
C MET A 715 17.81 8.14 -14.75
N ALA A 716 17.30 7.10 -14.09
CA ALA A 716 18.11 6.23 -13.24
C ALA A 716 19.16 5.47 -14.05
N ALA A 717 18.79 4.95 -15.23
CA ALA A 717 19.71 4.36 -16.19
C ALA A 717 20.77 5.36 -16.68
N ALA A 718 20.37 6.59 -17.03
CA ALA A 718 21.31 7.66 -17.37
C ALA A 718 22.31 7.93 -16.24
N ALA A 719 21.84 7.98 -15.00
CA ALA A 719 22.69 8.21 -13.83
C ALA A 719 23.69 7.06 -13.58
N ALA A 720 23.32 5.81 -13.86
CA ALA A 720 24.23 4.67 -13.78
C ALA A 720 25.39 4.78 -14.79
N ILE A 721 25.14 5.29 -16.00
CA ILE A 721 26.14 5.43 -17.06
C ILE A 721 27.04 6.66 -16.84
N VAL A 722 26.52 7.74 -16.25
CA VAL A 722 27.27 9.00 -16.03
C VAL A 722 27.97 9.05 -14.67
N GLY A 723 27.48 8.35 -13.65
CA GLY A 723 28.01 8.41 -12.27
C GLY A 723 27.48 9.59 -11.45
N LYS A 724 26.65 10.44 -12.05
CA LYS A 724 25.92 11.57 -11.46
C LYS A 724 24.44 11.49 -11.84
N LEU A 725 23.58 12.28 -11.20
CA LEU A 725 22.28 12.59 -11.82
C LEU A 725 22.53 13.19 -13.22
N ALA A 726 21.74 12.82 -14.22
CA ALA A 726 21.99 13.18 -15.61
C ALA A 726 20.71 13.33 -16.42
N ASP A 727 20.64 14.32 -17.30
CA ASP A 727 19.54 14.45 -18.26
C ASP A 727 19.63 13.38 -19.35
N VAL A 728 18.69 12.44 -19.36
CA VAL A 728 18.65 11.32 -20.31
C VAL A 728 18.65 11.79 -21.77
N ARG A 729 18.13 12.99 -22.06
CA ARG A 729 18.06 13.57 -23.42
C ARG A 729 19.45 13.83 -24.02
N LYS A 730 20.51 13.79 -23.21
CA LYS A 730 21.92 13.92 -23.63
C LYS A 730 22.57 12.57 -23.97
N LEU A 731 21.90 11.45 -23.71
CA LEU A 731 22.44 10.09 -23.81
C LEU A 731 21.72 9.21 -24.85
N ALA A 732 20.43 9.47 -25.10
CA ALA A 732 19.61 8.73 -26.06
C ALA A 732 18.71 9.68 -26.87
N GLU A 733 18.65 9.47 -28.18
CA GLU A 733 17.83 10.24 -29.11
C GLU A 733 16.35 9.79 -29.05
N TYR A 734 15.65 10.25 -28.02
CA TYR A 734 14.20 10.05 -27.90
C TYR A 734 13.45 10.91 -28.93
N GLY A 735 12.86 10.27 -29.95
CA GLY A 735 11.97 10.95 -30.89
C GLY A 735 10.62 11.38 -30.27
N ALA A 736 10.22 10.79 -29.14
CA ALA A 736 9.04 11.14 -28.35
C ALA A 736 9.17 10.58 -26.92
N SER A 737 8.13 10.71 -26.08
CA SER A 737 8.07 10.06 -24.76
C SER A 737 8.16 8.52 -24.87
N PRO A 738 9.01 7.85 -24.06
CA PRO A 738 9.21 6.40 -24.13
C PRO A 738 7.92 5.59 -23.91
N HIS A 739 7.03 6.05 -23.03
CA HIS A 739 5.80 5.33 -22.66
C HIS A 739 4.63 5.60 -23.63
N VAL A 740 4.78 6.58 -24.55
CA VAL A 740 3.85 6.79 -25.66
C VAL A 740 4.26 5.91 -26.85
N GLN A 741 5.56 5.79 -27.15
CA GLN A 741 6.06 4.92 -28.22
C GLN A 741 5.80 3.42 -27.95
N ALA A 742 5.80 2.99 -26.67
CA ALA A 742 5.46 1.63 -26.27
C ALA A 742 4.09 1.15 -26.80
N ARG A 743 3.14 2.08 -27.01
CA ARG A 743 1.78 1.83 -27.52
C ARG A 743 1.70 1.72 -29.05
N ILE A 744 2.78 2.05 -29.77
CA ILE A 744 2.84 2.05 -31.24
C ILE A 744 3.41 0.74 -31.78
N SER A 745 4.26 0.04 -31.01
CA SER A 745 4.79 -1.28 -31.35
C SER A 745 3.67 -2.34 -31.43
N PRO A 746 3.32 -2.87 -32.61
CA PRO A 746 2.26 -3.87 -32.73
C PRO A 746 2.75 -5.26 -32.32
N SER A 747 1.82 -6.12 -31.92
CA SER A 747 2.03 -7.58 -31.84
C SER A 747 3.10 -8.07 -30.85
N ALA A 748 3.01 -7.66 -29.59
CA ALA A 748 3.21 -8.60 -28.50
C ALA A 748 1.82 -9.07 -28.01
N THR A 749 1.32 -10.18 -28.55
CA THR A 749 0.12 -10.84 -27.99
C THR A 749 0.41 -11.12 -26.50
N PRO A 750 -0.51 -10.80 -25.56
CA PRO A 750 -0.34 -11.24 -24.17
C PRO A 750 -0.32 -12.76 -24.17
N ARG A 751 0.88 -13.35 -24.02
CA ARG A 751 1.06 -14.79 -24.09
C ARG A 751 0.47 -15.44 -22.84
N ILE A 752 -0.70 -16.05 -23.03
CA ILE A 752 -1.20 -17.09 -22.15
C ILE A 752 -0.17 -18.22 -22.20
N ASP A 753 0.37 -18.64 -21.06
CA ASP A 753 1.17 -19.86 -20.98
C ASP A 753 0.20 -21.05 -20.97
N GLU A 754 -0.27 -21.45 -22.16
CA GLU A 754 -1.29 -22.49 -22.36
C GLU A 754 -0.86 -23.85 -21.74
N ARG A 755 0.45 -24.05 -21.55
CA ARG A 755 1.04 -25.18 -20.81
C ARG A 755 0.51 -25.38 -19.39
N VAL A 756 -0.04 -24.34 -18.74
CA VAL A 756 -0.67 -24.45 -17.41
C VAL A 756 -1.91 -25.38 -17.41
N GLU A 757 -2.57 -25.55 -18.57
CA GLU A 757 -3.66 -26.54 -18.76
C GLU A 757 -3.14 -27.95 -19.10
N GLU A 758 -1.97 -28.07 -19.75
CA GLU A 758 -1.54 -29.33 -20.41
C GLU A 758 -0.36 -30.07 -19.74
N ASP A 759 0.55 -29.40 -19.03
CA ASP A 759 1.75 -30.07 -18.49
C ASP A 759 1.48 -30.75 -17.13
N GLU A 760 1.39 -32.08 -17.11
CA GLU A 760 1.24 -32.86 -15.88
C GLU A 760 2.50 -32.90 -15.01
N HIS A 761 3.68 -32.53 -15.54
CA HIS A 761 4.95 -32.60 -14.80
C HIS A 761 5.28 -31.27 -14.10
N GLU A 762 4.97 -30.11 -14.71
CA GLU A 762 4.96 -28.83 -13.98
C GLU A 762 3.96 -28.85 -12.81
N ARG A 763 2.87 -29.61 -12.92
CA ARG A 763 1.87 -29.80 -11.84
C ARG A 763 2.41 -30.54 -10.61
N GLU A 764 3.44 -31.35 -10.75
CA GLU A 764 4.11 -32.01 -9.61
C GLU A 764 5.14 -31.09 -8.94
N MET A 765 5.88 -30.28 -9.73
CA MET A 765 6.86 -29.31 -9.20
C MET A 765 6.25 -28.12 -8.45
N ILE A 766 4.92 -27.99 -8.40
CA ILE A 766 4.20 -26.94 -7.65
C ILE A 766 4.05 -27.28 -6.15
N CYS A 767 4.57 -28.42 -5.67
CA CYS A 767 4.30 -28.90 -4.30
C CYS A 767 5.48 -29.58 -3.58
N ASP A 768 6.56 -28.84 -3.28
CA ASP A 768 7.47 -29.18 -2.18
C ASP A 768 7.02 -28.48 -0.88
N GLN A 769 6.13 -29.12 -0.11
CA GLN A 769 6.01 -28.87 1.33
C GLN A 769 6.57 -30.08 2.10
N PRO A 770 7.20 -29.89 3.27
CA PRO A 770 7.41 -30.99 4.21
C PRO A 770 6.06 -31.60 4.64
N GLU A 771 6.04 -32.91 4.85
CA GLU A 771 4.82 -33.69 5.04
C GLU A 771 4.08 -33.44 6.37
N ASP A 772 2.86 -34.00 6.44
CA ASP A 772 2.00 -34.12 7.61
C ASP A 772 1.55 -32.84 8.33
N SER A 773 0.45 -32.27 7.81
CA SER A 773 -0.76 -32.16 8.64
C SER A 773 -2.01 -32.04 7.77
N SER A 774 -3.05 -32.82 8.09
CA SER A 774 -4.39 -32.58 7.58
C SER A 774 -5.00 -31.34 8.27
N PRO A 775 -5.89 -30.57 7.61
CA PRO A 775 -6.41 -29.31 8.15
C PRO A 775 -7.35 -29.57 9.35
N GLN A 776 -6.77 -29.64 10.54
CA GLN A 776 -7.48 -29.81 11.81
C GLN A 776 -7.95 -28.46 12.35
N THR A 777 -9.04 -27.93 11.78
CA THR A 777 -9.91 -26.99 12.49
C THR A 777 -10.67 -27.73 13.60
N ASN A 778 -9.95 -28.22 14.61
CA ASN A 778 -10.43 -29.23 15.54
C ASN A 778 -9.93 -29.01 16.99
N THR A 779 -9.89 -27.75 17.42
CA THR A 779 -10.05 -27.43 18.85
C THR A 779 -11.54 -27.23 19.14
N HIS A 780 -12.08 -27.96 20.12
CA HIS A 780 -13.45 -27.78 20.59
C HIS A 780 -13.59 -26.45 21.35
N ALA A 781 -13.80 -25.36 20.62
CA ALA A 781 -14.48 -24.20 21.19
C ALA A 781 -15.93 -24.63 21.54
N PRO A 782 -16.43 -24.36 22.76
CA PRO A 782 -17.79 -24.72 23.13
C PRO A 782 -18.80 -23.92 22.30
N HIS A 783 -19.77 -24.60 21.68
CA HIS A 783 -20.87 -23.94 20.97
C HIS A 783 -21.84 -23.25 21.95
N THR A 784 -21.50 -22.03 22.34
CA THR A 784 -22.44 -21.03 22.88
C THR A 784 -22.64 -19.95 21.82
N GLY A 785 -23.88 -19.62 21.48
CA GLY A 785 -24.20 -18.68 20.41
C GLY A 785 -23.91 -17.21 20.74
N ALA A 786 -24.06 -16.37 19.72
CA ALA A 786 -23.61 -14.96 19.62
C ALA A 786 -22.10 -14.79 19.37
N SER A 787 -21.74 -13.64 18.78
CA SER A 787 -20.41 -13.33 18.27
C SER A 787 -19.34 -13.31 19.37
N ALA A 788 -18.20 -13.96 19.11
CA ALA A 788 -16.97 -13.71 19.86
C ALA A 788 -16.32 -12.40 19.38
N GLY A 789 -16.94 -11.27 19.75
CA GLY A 789 -16.36 -9.93 19.60
C GLY A 789 -15.47 -9.57 20.80
N LEU A 790 -15.37 -8.26 21.09
CA LEU A 790 -14.51 -7.73 22.14
C LEU A 790 -14.95 -8.21 23.55
N PRO A 791 -14.02 -8.34 24.51
CA PRO A 791 -14.38 -8.60 25.91
C PRO A 791 -15.27 -7.48 26.47
N LYS A 792 -16.47 -7.83 26.92
CA LYS A 792 -17.46 -6.87 27.46
C LYS A 792 -16.87 -6.03 28.61
N PHE A 793 -16.88 -4.71 28.44
CA PHE A 793 -16.51 -3.74 29.47
C PHE A 793 -17.77 -3.31 30.23
N LEU A 794 -18.02 -3.93 31.38
CA LEU A 794 -19.12 -3.55 32.28
C LEU A 794 -18.57 -2.71 33.44
N THR A 795 -17.77 -3.35 34.31
CA THR A 795 -17.13 -2.71 35.45
C THR A 795 -15.68 -3.17 35.53
N LEU A 796 -14.75 -2.23 35.66
CA LEU A 796 -13.33 -2.49 35.83
C LEU A 796 -12.88 -2.01 37.20
N LYS A 797 -12.63 -2.94 38.11
CA LYS A 797 -12.01 -2.65 39.42
C LYS A 797 -10.58 -3.18 39.50
N GLY A 798 -9.66 -2.35 39.98
CA GLY A 798 -8.29 -2.74 40.26
C GLY A 798 -7.38 -1.56 40.55
N ILE A 799 -6.11 -1.87 40.82
CA ILE A 799 -5.02 -0.91 40.99
C ILE A 799 -4.97 0.05 39.79
N ALA A 800 -4.89 1.34 40.10
CA ALA A 800 -4.63 2.42 39.17
C ALA A 800 -3.16 2.89 39.30
N ALA A 801 -2.45 3.05 38.18
CA ALA A 801 -1.10 3.59 38.15
C ALA A 801 -1.11 5.10 37.81
N PRO A 802 -0.52 5.98 38.64
CA PRO A 802 -0.40 7.40 38.32
C PRO A 802 0.71 7.66 37.29
N LEU A 803 0.48 8.55 36.32
CA LEU A 803 1.48 8.97 35.31
C LEU A 803 1.48 10.49 35.13
N GLU A 804 2.43 11.15 35.78
CA GLU A 804 2.56 12.61 35.81
C GLU A 804 3.37 13.13 34.61
N MET A 805 2.84 12.93 33.40
CA MET A 805 3.48 13.29 32.12
C MET A 805 2.45 13.84 31.13
N ALA A 806 2.80 14.88 30.37
CA ALA A 806 1.97 15.44 29.30
C ALA A 806 2.62 15.22 27.93
N ASN A 807 1.81 15.18 26.87
CA ASN A 807 2.22 14.80 25.50
C ASN A 807 2.87 13.41 25.46
N VAL A 808 2.25 12.43 26.11
CA VAL A 808 2.70 11.03 26.09
C VAL A 808 2.44 10.45 24.69
N ASP A 809 3.44 10.53 23.82
CA ASP A 809 3.30 10.14 22.42
C ASP A 809 3.35 8.61 22.19
N THR A 810 2.92 8.16 21.02
CA THR A 810 2.84 6.73 20.66
C THR A 810 4.18 6.08 20.34
N ASP A 811 5.25 6.85 20.10
CA ASP A 811 6.63 6.35 20.06
C ASP A 811 7.17 6.11 21.48
N ALA A 812 6.76 6.93 22.46
CA ALA A 812 7.02 6.70 23.87
C ALA A 812 6.22 5.50 24.42
N ILE A 813 4.94 5.35 24.03
CA ILE A 813 4.12 4.18 24.42
C ILE A 813 4.68 2.89 23.79
N ILE A 814 4.98 2.88 22.48
CA ILE A 814 5.55 1.71 21.79
C ILE A 814 6.61 2.12 20.75
N PRO A 815 7.91 2.04 21.09
CA PRO A 815 8.99 2.41 20.19
C PRO A 815 9.03 1.59 18.90
N LYS A 816 9.37 2.23 17.77
CA LYS A 816 9.21 1.68 16.42
C LYS A 816 9.95 0.35 16.16
N GLN A 817 11.02 0.07 16.89
CA GLN A 817 11.80 -1.17 16.75
C GLN A 817 11.03 -2.45 17.16
N PHE A 818 9.94 -2.32 17.94
CA PHE A 818 9.15 -3.46 18.40
C PHE A 818 7.96 -3.80 17.48
N LEU A 819 7.74 -3.03 16.41
CA LEU A 819 6.59 -3.14 15.50
C LEU A 819 6.73 -4.27 14.44
N LYS A 820 7.72 -5.15 14.57
CA LYS A 820 7.91 -6.31 13.67
C LYS A 820 7.12 -7.57 14.07
N THR A 821 6.56 -7.60 15.29
CA THR A 821 5.87 -8.80 15.82
C THR A 821 4.69 -9.22 14.94
N ILE A 822 4.59 -10.53 14.67
CA ILE A 822 3.44 -11.15 14.01
C ILE A 822 2.22 -11.35 14.93
N LYS A 823 2.35 -11.04 16.23
CA LYS A 823 1.31 -11.23 17.24
C LYS A 823 0.88 -9.91 17.88
N ARG A 824 -0.40 -9.81 18.25
CA ARG A 824 -0.92 -8.74 19.12
C ARG A 824 -0.49 -8.90 20.59
N THR A 825 0.15 -10.01 20.94
CA THR A 825 0.62 -10.35 22.29
C THR A 825 2.15 -10.26 22.44
N GLY A 826 2.63 -10.10 23.67
CA GLY A 826 4.05 -9.90 24.03
C GLY A 826 4.51 -8.42 24.04
N LEU A 827 3.69 -7.52 23.49
CA LEU A 827 3.96 -6.08 23.40
C LEU A 827 4.02 -5.37 24.77
N GLY A 828 3.48 -5.94 25.84
CA GLY A 828 3.57 -5.41 27.21
C GLY A 828 5.00 -5.39 27.78
N THR A 829 5.92 -6.16 27.18
CA THR A 829 7.37 -6.05 27.45
C THR A 829 7.99 -4.81 26.80
N ALA A 830 7.43 -4.35 25.68
CA ALA A 830 7.89 -3.18 24.93
C ALA A 830 7.12 -1.88 25.28
N LEU A 831 5.99 -1.99 25.99
CA LEU A 831 5.23 -0.86 26.53
C LEU A 831 6.17 0.06 27.35
N PHE A 832 6.21 1.34 27.00
CA PHE A 832 7.05 2.37 27.64
C PHE A 832 8.53 1.99 27.76
N HIS A 833 9.08 1.20 26.83
CA HIS A 833 10.43 0.61 26.97
C HIS A 833 11.53 1.64 27.28
N ALA A 834 11.52 2.82 26.66
CA ALA A 834 12.53 3.85 26.88
C ALA A 834 12.47 4.53 28.26
N LEU A 835 11.38 4.33 29.01
CA LEU A 835 11.18 4.81 30.38
C LEU A 835 11.31 3.68 31.41
N ARG A 836 10.90 2.47 31.03
CA ARG A 836 10.94 1.26 31.87
C ARG A 836 12.27 0.52 31.89
N TYR A 837 13.11 0.67 30.86
CA TYR A 837 14.40 -0.03 30.79
C TYR A 837 15.56 0.94 30.56
N ASN A 838 16.63 0.72 31.31
CA ASN A 838 17.91 1.39 31.12
C ASN A 838 18.59 0.90 29.82
N PRO A 839 19.61 1.61 29.30
CA PRO A 839 20.31 1.22 28.07
C PRO A 839 21.04 -0.13 28.11
N ASP A 840 21.19 -0.74 29.29
CA ASP A 840 21.75 -2.09 29.48
C ASP A 840 20.68 -3.21 29.55
N GLY A 841 19.40 -2.85 29.42
CA GLY A 841 18.26 -3.77 29.52
C GLY A 841 17.78 -4.05 30.95
N SER A 842 18.41 -3.47 31.98
CA SER A 842 17.88 -3.53 33.35
C SER A 842 16.63 -2.66 33.50
N GLU A 843 15.70 -3.06 34.38
CA GLU A 843 14.52 -2.25 34.68
C GLU A 843 14.91 -0.97 35.43
N ASN A 844 14.30 0.16 35.05
CA ASN A 844 14.34 1.40 35.79
C ASN A 844 13.38 1.31 36.99
N PRO A 845 13.86 1.27 38.25
CA PRO A 845 12.99 1.13 39.42
C PRO A 845 12.16 2.40 39.71
N GLU A 846 12.57 3.56 39.19
CA GLU A 846 11.87 4.84 39.41
C GLU A 846 10.61 4.99 38.54
N PHE A 847 10.45 4.17 37.49
CA PHE A 847 9.27 4.23 36.65
C PHE A 847 8.09 3.45 37.23
N VAL A 848 6.94 4.11 37.38
CA VAL A 848 5.75 3.63 38.08
C VAL A 848 5.35 2.18 37.72
N LEU A 849 5.30 1.81 36.44
CA LEU A 849 4.85 0.47 36.01
C LEU A 849 5.85 -0.67 36.33
N ASN A 850 7.04 -0.35 36.84
CA ASN A 850 7.99 -1.35 37.37
C ASN A 850 7.88 -1.51 38.90
N GLN A 851 7.10 -0.67 39.58
CA GLN A 851 6.93 -0.72 41.03
C GLN A 851 5.68 -1.54 41.41
N GLU A 852 5.72 -2.23 42.54
CA GLU A 852 4.51 -2.83 43.13
C GLU A 852 3.70 -1.75 43.88
N PRO A 853 2.36 -1.72 43.79
CA PRO A 853 1.48 -2.71 43.16
C PRO A 853 1.19 -2.46 41.66
N TYR A 854 1.78 -1.42 41.06
CA TYR A 854 1.43 -0.92 39.72
C TYR A 854 1.83 -1.87 38.57
N ARG A 855 2.68 -2.86 38.82
CA ARG A 855 2.91 -3.99 37.90
C ARG A 855 1.64 -4.78 37.58
N GLY A 856 0.64 -4.76 38.47
CA GLY A 856 -0.70 -5.33 38.26
C GLY A 856 -1.77 -4.30 37.88
N ALA A 857 -1.41 -3.09 37.47
CA ALA A 857 -2.36 -2.01 37.21
C ALA A 857 -3.28 -2.31 36.02
N LYS A 858 -4.59 -2.08 36.23
CA LYS A 858 -5.62 -2.23 35.18
C LYS A 858 -6.05 -0.88 34.60
N ILE A 859 -5.74 0.20 35.31
CA ILE A 859 -6.12 1.58 34.99
C ILE A 859 -4.83 2.42 34.98
N LEU A 860 -4.66 3.26 33.97
CA LEU A 860 -3.57 4.25 33.92
C LEU A 860 -4.18 5.66 34.09
N VAL A 861 -3.74 6.40 35.10
CA VAL A 861 -4.26 7.74 35.42
C VAL A 861 -3.20 8.76 35.06
N CYS A 862 -3.34 9.38 33.89
CA CYS A 862 -2.42 10.37 33.39
C CYS A 862 -2.91 11.78 33.75
N THR A 863 -2.13 12.53 34.53
CA THR A 863 -2.52 13.90 34.94
C THR A 863 -2.16 14.97 33.91
N GLY A 864 -1.34 14.63 32.91
CA GLY A 864 -0.97 15.52 31.81
C GLY A 864 -1.86 15.38 30.58
N ALA A 865 -1.97 16.48 29.82
CA ALA A 865 -2.79 16.56 28.61
C ALA A 865 -2.17 15.85 27.39
N ASN A 866 -2.99 15.61 26.37
CA ASN A 866 -2.60 15.12 25.05
C ASN A 866 -1.95 13.72 25.08
N PHE A 867 -2.61 12.75 25.72
CA PHE A 867 -2.16 11.36 25.77
C PHE A 867 -2.38 10.65 24.41
N GLY A 868 -1.38 9.87 23.97
CA GLY A 868 -1.43 9.08 22.74
C GLY A 868 -1.18 9.89 21.46
N CYS A 869 -0.46 11.01 21.53
CA CYS A 869 -0.19 11.84 20.35
C CYS A 869 0.87 11.24 19.40
N GLY A 870 1.06 11.85 18.22
CA GLY A 870 2.05 11.40 17.23
C GLY A 870 1.56 10.28 16.30
N SER A 871 2.36 9.23 16.16
CA SER A 871 2.19 8.15 15.17
C SER A 871 0.84 7.40 15.26
N SER A 872 0.22 7.07 14.12
CA SER A 872 -0.99 6.23 14.05
C SER A 872 -0.67 4.75 14.27
N ARG A 873 -0.47 4.33 15.53
CA ARG A 873 -0.07 2.95 15.89
C ARG A 873 -1.14 2.23 16.72
N GLU A 874 -1.83 1.26 16.10
CA GLU A 874 -2.72 0.32 16.82
C GLU A 874 -1.94 -0.56 17.83
N HIS A 875 -0.63 -0.73 17.62
CA HIS A 875 0.29 -1.36 18.57
C HIS A 875 0.33 -0.67 19.95
N ALA A 876 -0.03 0.62 20.06
CA ALA A 876 0.00 1.36 21.32
C ALA A 876 -1.09 0.87 22.31
N PRO A 877 -2.38 0.80 21.96
CA PRO A 877 -3.38 0.14 22.79
C PRO A 877 -3.13 -1.37 22.96
N TRP A 878 -2.56 -2.08 21.96
CA TRP A 878 -2.17 -3.49 22.16
C TRP A 878 -1.11 -3.67 23.25
N ALA A 879 -0.08 -2.82 23.30
CA ALA A 879 0.95 -2.86 24.33
C ALA A 879 0.40 -2.57 25.74
N LEU A 880 -0.61 -1.68 25.85
CA LEU A 880 -1.31 -1.42 27.11
C LEU A 880 -2.16 -2.62 27.55
N LEU A 881 -2.93 -3.23 26.62
CA LEU A 881 -3.75 -4.42 26.88
C LEU A 881 -2.93 -5.63 27.32
N ASP A 882 -1.82 -5.89 26.65
CA ASP A 882 -0.92 -7.04 26.90
C ASP A 882 -0.15 -6.89 28.22
N PHE A 883 0.11 -5.65 28.67
CA PHE A 883 0.55 -5.36 30.04
C PHE A 883 -0.57 -5.54 31.09
N GLY A 884 -1.85 -5.39 30.69
CA GLY A 884 -3.02 -5.57 31.54
C GLY A 884 -3.87 -4.30 31.76
N ILE A 885 -3.44 -3.15 31.24
CA ILE A 885 -4.16 -1.88 31.32
C ILE A 885 -5.33 -1.92 30.33
N LYS A 886 -6.56 -1.77 30.85
CA LYS A 886 -7.81 -1.77 30.06
C LYS A 886 -8.51 -0.42 30.01
N CYS A 887 -8.13 0.50 30.89
CA CYS A 887 -8.67 1.85 30.95
C CYS A 887 -7.54 2.87 31.09
N VAL A 888 -7.65 4.00 30.38
CA VAL A 888 -6.75 5.15 30.54
C VAL A 888 -7.62 6.36 30.87
N ILE A 889 -7.27 7.08 31.92
CA ILE A 889 -7.95 8.29 32.39
C ILE A 889 -7.00 9.45 32.18
N ALA A 890 -7.42 10.49 31.43
CA ALA A 890 -6.58 11.64 31.11
C ALA A 890 -7.43 12.92 30.91
N PRO A 891 -6.86 14.13 31.00
CA PRO A 891 -7.61 15.37 30.72
C PRO A 891 -7.84 15.61 29.22
N SER A 892 -7.03 15.00 28.34
CA SER A 892 -7.28 14.93 26.89
C SER A 892 -6.43 13.84 26.20
N PHE A 893 -6.92 13.36 25.06
CA PHE A 893 -6.25 12.40 24.19
C PHE A 893 -6.05 12.98 22.78
N ALA A 894 -5.18 12.38 21.98
CA ALA A 894 -5.16 12.59 20.54
C ALA A 894 -6.17 11.65 19.84
N ASP A 895 -6.94 12.18 18.88
CA ASP A 895 -8.10 11.51 18.26
C ASP A 895 -7.81 10.10 17.74
N ILE A 896 -6.66 9.89 17.10
CA ILE A 896 -6.30 8.61 16.49
C ILE A 896 -6.12 7.55 17.58
N PHE A 897 -5.32 7.84 18.62
CA PHE A 897 -5.14 6.92 19.74
C PHE A 897 -6.45 6.69 20.50
N PHE A 898 -7.24 7.75 20.73
CA PHE A 898 -8.55 7.68 21.38
C PHE A 898 -9.49 6.70 20.67
N ASN A 899 -9.61 6.82 19.34
CA ASN A 899 -10.45 5.95 18.53
C ASN A 899 -9.91 4.51 18.45
N ASN A 900 -8.59 4.34 18.29
CA ASN A 900 -7.95 3.02 18.27
C ASN A 900 -8.09 2.28 19.61
N THR A 901 -8.17 3.02 20.72
CA THR A 901 -8.38 2.47 22.07
C THR A 901 -9.76 1.83 22.19
N PHE A 902 -10.83 2.52 21.76
CA PHE A 902 -12.19 1.94 21.71
C PHE A 902 -12.27 0.70 20.80
N LYS A 903 -11.68 0.76 19.59
CA LYS A 903 -11.66 -0.38 18.63
C LYS A 903 -11.04 -1.65 19.20
N ASN A 904 -10.19 -1.54 20.21
CA ASN A 904 -9.51 -2.68 20.85
C ASN A 904 -10.13 -3.08 22.21
N GLY A 905 -11.34 -2.61 22.52
CA GLY A 905 -12.06 -3.01 23.75
C GLY A 905 -11.54 -2.34 25.03
N MET A 906 -10.71 -1.30 24.90
CA MET A 906 -10.29 -0.47 26.01
C MET A 906 -11.22 0.74 26.17
N LEU A 907 -11.24 1.32 27.38
CA LEU A 907 -12.00 2.51 27.71
C LEU A 907 -11.07 3.71 28.00
N PRO A 908 -10.91 4.67 27.08
CA PRO A 908 -10.28 5.95 27.36
C PRO A 908 -11.32 6.92 27.94
N ILE A 909 -11.04 7.51 29.10
CA ILE A 909 -11.94 8.44 29.80
C ILE A 909 -11.32 9.83 29.86
N GLN A 910 -12.00 10.81 29.29
CA GLN A 910 -11.59 12.20 29.38
C GLN A 910 -12.18 12.89 30.62
N ILE A 911 -11.33 13.34 31.54
CA ILE A 911 -11.73 14.09 32.75
C ILE A 911 -11.18 15.51 32.66
N ALA A 912 -11.97 16.44 32.13
CA ALA A 912 -11.58 17.84 31.97
C ALA A 912 -11.56 18.64 33.29
N ASN A 913 -12.28 18.18 34.33
CA ASN A 913 -12.25 18.80 35.65
C ASN A 913 -10.97 18.38 36.39
N LYS A 914 -10.07 19.34 36.62
CA LYS A 914 -8.80 19.06 37.32
C LYS A 914 -9.00 18.52 38.74
N ALA A 915 -10.03 18.95 39.47
CA ALA A 915 -10.26 18.47 40.84
C ALA A 915 -10.62 16.98 40.87
N ASP A 916 -11.49 16.55 39.96
CA ASP A 916 -11.92 15.15 39.83
C ASP A 916 -10.73 14.26 39.39
N LEU A 917 -9.95 14.74 38.42
CA LEU A 917 -8.75 14.04 37.93
C LEU A 917 -7.68 13.89 39.02
N GLU A 918 -7.45 14.93 39.83
CA GLU A 918 -6.50 14.89 40.94
C GLU A 918 -6.97 13.93 42.04
N ALA A 919 -8.27 13.88 42.35
CA ALA A 919 -8.83 12.93 43.31
C ALA A 919 -8.70 11.46 42.84
N ILE A 920 -8.83 11.20 41.54
CA ILE A 920 -8.55 9.87 40.95
C ILE A 920 -7.04 9.57 41.01
N ALA A 921 -6.18 10.57 40.78
CA ALA A 921 -4.74 10.44 40.89
C ALA A 921 -4.29 10.17 42.34
N ASP A 922 -4.98 10.70 43.36
CA ASP A 922 -4.67 10.44 44.77
C ASP A 922 -5.05 9.02 45.23
N GLU A 923 -6.14 8.43 44.72
CA GLU A 923 -6.38 6.98 44.90
C GLU A 923 -5.26 6.16 44.25
N ALA A 924 -4.82 6.55 43.04
CA ALA A 924 -3.76 5.86 42.30
C ALA A 924 -2.39 5.97 43.00
N ARG A 925 -1.95 7.17 43.40
CA ARG A 925 -0.71 7.43 44.17
C ARG A 925 -0.64 6.65 45.48
N ALA A 926 -1.80 6.41 46.10
CA ALA A 926 -1.90 5.62 47.33
C ALA A 926 -1.99 4.11 47.10
N GLY A 927 -1.84 3.63 45.85
CA GLY A 927 -1.90 2.21 45.51
C GLY A 927 -3.26 1.57 45.76
N ARG A 928 -4.36 2.34 45.70
CA ARG A 928 -5.72 1.84 45.98
C ARG A 928 -6.43 1.36 44.72
N ASP A 929 -7.45 0.52 44.94
CA ASP A 929 -8.37 0.06 43.90
C ASP A 929 -9.28 1.24 43.46
N VAL A 930 -9.29 1.53 42.15
CA VAL A 930 -10.29 2.39 41.53
C VAL A 930 -11.30 1.50 40.80
N GLU A 931 -12.59 1.87 40.84
CA GLU A 931 -13.65 1.18 40.11
C GLU A 931 -14.24 2.09 39.03
N VAL A 932 -14.22 1.63 37.79
CA VAL A 932 -14.80 2.29 36.61
C VAL A 932 -16.06 1.53 36.20
N ASP A 933 -17.20 2.19 36.22
CA ASP A 933 -18.53 1.66 35.91
C ASP A 933 -19.05 2.28 34.61
N LEU A 934 -18.98 1.54 33.50
CA LEU A 934 -19.33 2.06 32.17
C LEU A 934 -20.85 2.16 31.93
N PRO A 935 -21.70 1.19 32.34
CA PRO A 935 -23.16 1.35 32.29
C PRO A 935 -23.66 2.57 33.06
N ALA A 936 -23.08 2.88 34.23
CA ALA A 936 -23.43 4.07 35.01
C ALA A 936 -22.67 5.34 34.60
N GLN A 937 -21.59 5.24 33.84
CA GLN A 937 -20.64 6.33 33.56
C GLN A 937 -20.10 7.01 34.83
N ALA A 938 -19.59 6.22 35.77
CA ALA A 938 -19.12 6.67 37.08
C ALA A 938 -17.75 6.08 37.45
N ILE A 939 -16.91 6.88 38.12
CA ILE A 939 -15.66 6.43 38.73
C ILE A 939 -15.82 6.48 40.24
N LYS A 940 -15.46 5.40 40.92
CA LYS A 940 -15.62 5.23 42.38
C LYS A 940 -14.27 4.97 43.04
N ASN A 941 -14.12 5.48 44.26
CA ASN A 941 -12.95 5.23 45.11
C ASN A 941 -12.95 3.78 45.64
N SER A 942 -11.89 3.43 46.37
CA SER A 942 -11.77 2.11 47.02
C SER A 942 -12.89 1.77 48.01
N ALA A 943 -13.54 2.77 48.62
CA ALA A 943 -14.67 2.61 49.55
C ALA A 943 -16.04 2.44 48.84
N GLY A 944 -16.13 2.76 47.55
CA GLY A 944 -17.34 2.69 46.73
C GLY A 944 -18.06 4.03 46.50
N ASP A 945 -17.57 5.13 47.09
CA ASP A 945 -18.10 6.46 46.84
C ASP A 945 -17.76 6.91 45.41
N THR A 946 -18.71 7.57 44.73
CA THR A 946 -18.47 8.13 43.40
C THR A 946 -17.60 9.38 43.50
N ILE A 947 -16.41 9.34 42.91
CA ILE A 947 -15.51 10.50 42.81
C ILE A 947 -16.08 11.50 41.80
N CYS A 948 -16.36 11.01 40.58
CA CYS A 948 -16.94 11.82 39.52
C CYS A 948 -17.76 10.95 38.54
N ARG A 949 -18.44 11.63 37.61
CA ARG A 949 -19.00 11.00 36.41
C ARG A 949 -18.13 11.33 35.21
N PHE A 950 -18.31 10.57 34.14
CA PHE A 950 -17.75 10.85 32.83
C PHE A 950 -18.83 10.70 31.75
N ASP A 951 -18.47 10.93 30.49
CA ASP A 951 -19.35 10.64 29.36
C ASP A 951 -18.60 9.91 28.24
N VAL A 952 -19.30 8.95 27.63
CA VAL A 952 -18.89 8.13 26.49
C VAL A 952 -20.10 8.07 25.57
N GLU A 953 -19.90 8.55 24.35
CA GLU A 953 -20.88 8.53 23.27
C GLU A 953 -21.59 7.16 23.16
N GLU A 954 -22.92 7.16 23.19
CA GLU A 954 -23.73 5.98 23.53
C GLU A 954 -23.50 4.78 22.59
N PHE A 955 -23.13 5.01 21.32
CA PHE A 955 -22.74 3.94 20.40
C PHE A 955 -21.46 3.23 20.87
N ARG A 956 -20.41 3.97 21.25
CA ARG A 956 -19.16 3.40 21.80
C ARG A 956 -19.42 2.65 23.11
N LYS A 957 -20.27 3.21 23.97
CA LYS A 957 -20.72 2.59 25.23
C LYS A 957 -21.46 1.28 24.97
N HIS A 958 -22.41 1.25 24.04
CA HIS A 958 -23.09 0.03 23.59
C HIS A 958 -22.11 -1.01 23.03
N CYS A 959 -21.14 -0.60 22.19
CA CYS A 959 -20.13 -1.53 21.65
C CYS A 959 -19.30 -2.18 22.75
N LEU A 960 -18.80 -1.40 23.71
CA LEU A 960 -18.03 -1.90 24.84
C LEU A 960 -18.85 -2.77 25.81
N VAL A 961 -20.09 -2.36 26.13
CA VAL A 961 -21.00 -3.10 27.04
C VAL A 961 -21.47 -4.42 26.42
N ASP A 962 -21.71 -4.44 25.10
CA ASP A 962 -22.16 -5.64 24.39
C ASP A 962 -21.07 -6.49 23.73
N GLY A 963 -19.82 -6.04 23.78
CA GLY A 963 -18.68 -6.80 23.25
C GLY A 963 -18.69 -6.84 21.72
N LEU A 964 -19.15 -5.74 21.10
CA LEU A 964 -19.24 -5.60 19.65
C LEU A 964 -18.00 -4.84 19.15
N ASP A 965 -17.27 -5.46 18.22
CA ASP A 965 -16.31 -4.78 17.34
C ASP A 965 -17.01 -4.30 16.05
N ASP A 966 -16.31 -3.47 15.27
CA ASP A 966 -16.74 -3.00 13.94
C ASP A 966 -17.15 -4.17 13.02
N ILE A 967 -16.49 -5.34 13.19
CA ILE A 967 -16.78 -6.59 12.50
C ILE A 967 -18.13 -7.17 12.96
N GLY A 968 -18.32 -7.38 14.27
CA GLY A 968 -19.57 -7.88 14.84
C GLY A 968 -20.78 -6.98 14.55
N LEU A 969 -20.59 -5.67 14.50
CA LEU A 969 -21.58 -4.70 14.02
C LEU A 969 -21.91 -4.90 12.54
N THR A 970 -20.89 -5.08 11.70
CA THR A 970 -21.08 -5.32 10.26
C THR A 970 -21.78 -6.65 9.99
N MET A 971 -21.52 -7.68 10.80
CA MET A 971 -22.22 -8.97 10.72
C MET A 971 -23.71 -8.87 11.09
N GLN A 972 -24.16 -7.85 11.82
CA GLN A 972 -25.61 -7.58 11.99
C GLN A 972 -26.30 -7.15 10.68
N LEU A 973 -25.52 -6.82 9.64
CA LEU A 973 -26.00 -6.47 8.30
C LEU A 973 -25.76 -7.61 7.29
N GLU A 974 -25.46 -8.84 7.74
CA GLU A 974 -25.17 -9.99 6.87
C GLU A 974 -26.27 -10.26 5.83
N ASP A 975 -27.55 -10.05 6.15
CA ASP A 975 -28.64 -10.16 5.17
C ASP A 975 -28.51 -9.14 4.02
N LYS A 976 -28.05 -7.91 4.31
CA LYS A 976 -27.80 -6.88 3.28
C LYS A 976 -26.58 -7.25 2.45
N ILE A 977 -25.49 -7.70 3.08
CA ILE A 977 -24.27 -8.14 2.39
C ILE A 977 -24.59 -9.31 1.45
N THR A 978 -25.30 -10.33 1.95
CA THR A 978 -25.68 -11.53 1.18
C THR A 978 -26.69 -11.21 0.06
N ALA A 979 -27.54 -10.19 0.23
CA ALA A 979 -28.39 -9.67 -0.84
C ALA A 979 -27.60 -8.90 -1.90
N PHE A 980 -26.59 -8.12 -1.49
CA PHE A 980 -25.70 -7.39 -2.37
C PHE A 980 -24.80 -8.33 -3.19
N GLU A 981 -24.19 -9.34 -2.55
CA GLU A 981 -23.37 -10.37 -3.22
C GLU A 981 -24.13 -11.06 -4.35
N ARG A 982 -25.37 -11.51 -4.08
CA ARG A 982 -26.24 -12.13 -5.11
C ARG A 982 -26.52 -11.17 -6.28
N LYS A 983 -26.83 -9.90 -5.99
CA LYS A 983 -27.02 -8.87 -7.01
C LYS A 983 -25.76 -8.69 -7.87
N MET A 984 -24.57 -8.73 -7.30
CA MET A 984 -23.31 -8.63 -8.05
C MET A 984 -23.05 -9.86 -8.91
N THR A 985 -23.29 -11.08 -8.43
CA THR A 985 -23.23 -12.31 -9.25
C THR A 985 -24.23 -12.27 -10.42
N GLU A 986 -25.41 -11.69 -10.22
CA GLU A 986 -26.44 -11.54 -11.27
C GLU A 986 -26.13 -10.43 -12.30
N GLN A 987 -25.56 -9.29 -11.88
CA GLN A 987 -25.40 -8.10 -12.71
C GLN A 987 -23.98 -7.94 -13.29
N THR A 988 -22.97 -8.45 -12.60
CA THR A 988 -21.56 -8.34 -12.95
C THR A 988 -20.82 -9.66 -12.67
N PRO A 989 -21.21 -10.79 -13.32
CA PRO A 989 -20.65 -12.12 -13.02
C PRO A 989 -19.12 -12.21 -13.20
N TRP A 990 -18.54 -11.37 -14.06
CA TRP A 990 -17.09 -11.24 -14.23
C TRP A 990 -16.34 -10.72 -12.98
N LEU A 991 -17.06 -10.15 -12.02
CA LEU A 991 -16.52 -9.74 -10.72
C LEU A 991 -16.61 -10.86 -9.67
N ASP A 992 -17.32 -11.95 -9.94
CA ASP A 992 -17.41 -13.07 -9.01
C ASP A 992 -16.08 -13.86 -8.99
N GLY A 993 -15.51 -14.11 -7.79
CA GLY A 993 -14.15 -14.65 -7.62
C GLY A 993 -13.92 -16.09 -8.11
N SER A 994 -14.93 -16.69 -8.73
CA SER A 994 -14.97 -18.08 -9.20
C SER A 994 -13.78 -18.51 -10.08
N GLY A 995 -13.08 -17.57 -10.73
CA GLY A 995 -11.90 -17.83 -11.56
C GLY A 995 -10.83 -18.68 -10.85
N TYR A 996 -10.52 -18.40 -9.59
CA TYR A 996 -9.56 -19.20 -8.81
C TYR A 996 -10.14 -20.53 -8.30
N LEU A 997 -11.42 -20.56 -7.93
CA LEU A 997 -12.05 -21.75 -7.36
C LEU A 997 -12.47 -22.80 -8.41
N ARG A 998 -12.31 -22.52 -9.72
CA ARG A 998 -12.62 -23.45 -10.82
C ARG A 998 -11.61 -24.61 -10.96
N ARG A 999 -11.45 -25.40 -9.89
CA ARG A 999 -11.39 -26.85 -10.08
C ARG A 999 -12.72 -27.30 -10.68
N ASN A 1000 -12.69 -27.71 -11.94
CA ASN A 1000 -13.87 -28.25 -12.62
C ASN A 1000 -14.44 -29.46 -11.85
N GLY A 1001 -15.62 -29.28 -11.24
CA GLY A 1001 -16.47 -30.41 -10.82
C GLY A 1001 -16.11 -31.16 -9.53
N ARG A 1002 -15.53 -30.52 -8.50
CA ARG A 1002 -15.56 -30.98 -7.09
C ARG A 1002 -15.33 -29.80 -6.14
N GLY A 1003 -16.11 -29.73 -5.06
CA GLY A 1003 -16.10 -28.60 -4.12
C GLY A 1003 -14.69 -28.25 -3.60
N GLY A 1004 -14.36 -26.96 -3.63
CA GLY A 1004 -12.99 -26.45 -3.55
C GLY A 1004 -12.22 -26.79 -2.29
N LYS A 1005 -11.54 -27.93 -2.30
CA LYS A 1005 -10.34 -28.21 -1.48
C LYS A 1005 -9.21 -28.65 -2.39
N LEU A 1006 -7.98 -28.32 -2.01
CA LEU A 1006 -6.78 -28.94 -2.58
C LEU A 1006 -6.85 -30.45 -2.30
N PRO A 1007 -6.72 -31.33 -3.31
CA PRO A 1007 -6.92 -32.75 -3.15
C PRO A 1007 -5.70 -33.40 -2.49
N VAL A 1008 -5.69 -33.41 -1.16
CA VAL A 1008 -4.76 -34.23 -0.37
C VAL A 1008 -5.06 -35.71 -0.66
N LYS A 1009 -4.35 -36.28 -1.63
CA LYS A 1009 -4.12 -37.73 -1.67
C LYS A 1009 -3.19 -38.05 -0.50
N ALA A 1010 -3.74 -38.58 0.58
CA ALA A 1010 -2.90 -39.19 1.62
C ALA A 1010 -2.07 -40.32 1.00
N VAL A 1011 -0.76 -40.30 1.22
CA VAL A 1011 0.13 -41.39 0.85
C VAL A 1011 -0.32 -42.65 1.61
N PRO A 1012 -0.36 -43.85 0.98
CA PRO A 1012 -0.72 -45.07 1.70
C PRO A 1012 0.26 -45.32 2.85
N VAL A 1013 -0.27 -45.45 4.07
CA VAL A 1013 0.54 -45.60 5.29
C VAL A 1013 1.53 -46.78 5.12
N PRO A 1014 2.83 -46.63 5.46
CA PRO A 1014 3.85 -47.62 5.16
C PRO A 1014 3.47 -49.05 5.58
N LYS A 1015 3.30 -49.91 4.58
CA LYS A 1015 3.01 -51.33 4.80
C LYS A 1015 4.30 -52.08 5.10
N THR A 1016 4.26 -52.99 6.05
CA THR A 1016 5.36 -53.94 6.27
C THR A 1016 5.59 -54.78 5.01
N ASN A 1017 6.75 -55.44 4.92
CA ASN A 1017 7.08 -56.42 3.88
C ASN A 1017 6.10 -57.63 3.81
N ARG A 1018 5.07 -57.66 4.67
CA ARG A 1018 4.00 -58.66 4.76
C ARG A 1018 2.60 -58.08 4.48
N GLY A 1019 2.48 -56.79 4.18
CA GLY A 1019 1.24 -56.12 3.78
C GLY A 1019 0.44 -55.44 4.90
N GLU A 1020 0.92 -55.49 6.15
CA GLU A 1020 0.24 -54.93 7.33
C GLU A 1020 0.47 -53.41 7.43
N GLU A 1021 -0.58 -52.64 7.70
CA GLU A 1021 -0.54 -51.19 7.86
C GLU A 1021 -0.19 -50.80 9.29
N LYS A 1022 0.98 -50.20 9.51
CA LYS A 1022 1.38 -49.59 10.79
C LYS A 1022 0.59 -48.30 11.04
N LYS A 1023 0.09 -48.05 12.25
CA LYS A 1023 -0.89 -46.95 12.47
C LYS A 1023 -0.49 -45.89 13.48
N GLU A 1024 0.61 -46.05 14.21
CA GLU A 1024 1.14 -45.01 15.08
C GLU A 1024 2.60 -44.64 14.77
N PRO A 1025 3.04 -43.37 14.97
CA PRO A 1025 4.39 -42.92 14.59
C PRO A 1025 5.56 -43.62 15.32
N LEU A 1026 5.29 -44.31 16.43
CA LEU A 1026 6.28 -45.14 17.15
C LEU A 1026 6.41 -46.55 16.58
N GLU A 1027 5.52 -46.97 15.68
CA GLU A 1027 5.61 -48.27 15.00
C GLU A 1027 6.36 -48.19 13.67
N TRP A 1028 6.43 -47.02 13.02
CA TRP A 1028 6.94 -46.79 11.65
C TRP A 1028 8.37 -47.29 11.40
#